data_AF-A0A835ZB92-F1
#
_entry.id   AF-A0A835ZB92-F1
#
_cell.length_a   1.000
_cell.length_b   1.000
_cell.length_c   1.000
_cell.angle_alpha   90.00
_cell.angle_beta   90.00
_cell.angle_gamma   90.00
#
_symmetry.space_group_name_H-M   'P 1'
#
loop_
_entity.id
_entity.type
_entity.pdbx_description
1 polymer ?
#
loop_
_entity_poly.entity_id
_entity_poly.type
_entity_poly.pdbx_seq_one_letter_code
_entity_poly.pdbx_strand_id
1 'polypeptide(L)'
;MLRFTCGVSRLSSVRRQLCNSLLESSRGLAAAATKPPFDKILIANRGEIACRVIRTARKMGVKTVAVYSDIDDGALHVRMADEAVCIGPNQALKSYLNVDKVMGAIKQTGAQAVHPGYGFLSENMVFAGKCEEAGVAFIGPPSSAIQAMGDKLMSKKIASDAKVNTIPGYKGVIEDTDHAIKIAREIGYPVMMKASAGGGGKGMRIARNDADVSSGFMLSKQEAMNAFNDDRMLVEKYIDNGHHIEIQVVADGHGNVCAFPERECSVQRRNQKVLEESPSCLLTPETRKEMQRQAIALCKAVGYQSAGTVEFICADDQSFYFLEMNTRLQVEHPVTEFITGQDLVKEMLNVAAGRKLSEGLLKIGPHVPFKGHAIEARVYAEDPFRNFMPSTGPLIRYQEPHAAFIPDGDSPEESYKRPIRIDTGVDEGSAINMFYDPLISKLITYGADRRESLANMCMALDAYVVKGLGHNLSFLRDVCRNAEFASGHYSTNFIPKNYPKGFQGVQLTAPELTHLVTYAALIHKARTARDGSINGQISHNSPPDTSKLVVVLGGPKGTPYSVNFTSADTAEVEVDGKKTKVAVGNVDWPVESVLLQGTLDGEKEALQYFGGSSTGEGYEVAFMGTYQTVIVRTPHEQELSRHLLPPVVVDHSNTLRCPMPGAVISVAVKEGQTVEEGQQLAVVEAMKMQNVLKAEARAVVKSVKCKAGDVLKVDAVMMEFEKKE
;
A
#
# COMPACT_ATOMS: atom_id res chain seq x y z
N MET A 1 -8.72 73.56 28.21
CA MET A 1 -8.34 74.35 27.01
C MET A 1 -7.83 73.34 25.98
N LEU A 2 -8.22 73.23 24.72
CA LEU A 2 -8.94 74.07 23.75
C LEU A 2 -9.49 73.09 22.67
N ARG A 3 -10.63 73.43 22.05
CA ARG A 3 -11.25 72.72 20.92
C ARG A 3 -10.35 72.75 19.68
N PHE A 4 -10.45 71.75 18.81
CA PHE A 4 -10.57 71.97 17.35
C PHE A 4 -11.32 70.83 16.66
N THR A 5 -12.27 71.22 15.81
CA THR A 5 -13.19 70.41 15.01
C THR A 5 -12.78 70.37 13.54
N CYS A 6 -13.19 69.28 12.88
CA CYS A 6 -13.58 69.15 11.47
C CYS A 6 -12.51 68.84 10.39
N GLY A 7 -12.79 67.79 9.61
CA GLY A 7 -12.04 67.41 8.40
C GLY A 7 -12.45 66.06 7.79
N VAL A 8 -13.74 65.73 7.67
CA VAL A 8 -14.20 64.50 6.97
C VAL A 8 -15.26 64.85 5.93
N SER A 9 -14.84 65.17 4.70
CA SER A 9 -15.77 65.22 3.55
C SER A 9 -15.14 65.00 2.17
N ARG A 10 -13.87 64.56 2.06
CA ARG A 10 -13.22 64.26 0.76
C ARG A 10 -12.77 62.81 0.56
N LEU A 11 -13.04 61.91 1.51
CA LEU A 11 -12.61 60.50 1.44
C LEU A 11 -13.67 59.52 0.91
N SER A 12 -14.90 59.97 0.63
CA SER A 12 -16.00 59.07 0.23
C SER A 12 -16.11 58.81 -1.28
N SER A 13 -15.70 59.75 -2.15
CA SER A 13 -15.78 59.54 -3.61
C SER A 13 -14.63 58.66 -4.13
N VAL A 14 -13.42 58.85 -3.60
CA VAL A 14 -12.22 58.07 -3.98
C VAL A 14 -12.35 56.61 -3.54
N ARG A 15 -12.92 56.34 -2.36
CA ARG A 15 -13.20 54.97 -1.90
C ARG A 15 -14.25 54.26 -2.73
N ARG A 16 -15.27 54.96 -3.26
CA ARG A 16 -16.29 54.35 -4.14
C ARG A 16 -15.74 54.03 -5.53
N GLN A 17 -14.88 54.88 -6.10
CA GLN A 17 -14.24 54.60 -7.38
C GLN A 17 -13.23 53.44 -7.29
N LEU A 18 -12.43 53.36 -6.22
CA LEU A 18 -11.53 52.23 -5.97
C LEU A 18 -12.28 50.92 -5.68
N CYS A 19 -13.42 50.97 -4.98
CA CYS A 19 -14.22 49.77 -4.71
C CYS A 19 -14.93 49.26 -5.97
N ASN A 20 -15.40 50.16 -6.86
CA ASN A 20 -15.95 49.76 -8.15
C ASN A 20 -14.89 49.25 -9.13
N SER A 21 -13.67 49.82 -9.15
CA SER A 21 -12.59 49.28 -9.98
C SER A 21 -12.05 47.94 -9.47
N LEU A 22 -12.09 47.70 -8.16
CA LEU A 22 -11.77 46.39 -7.55
C LEU A 22 -12.88 45.36 -7.78
N LEU A 23 -14.15 45.79 -7.83
CA LEU A 23 -15.28 44.92 -8.19
C LEU A 23 -15.27 44.59 -9.69
N GLU A 24 -14.91 45.52 -10.57
CA GLU A 24 -14.73 45.26 -12.01
C GLU A 24 -13.47 44.44 -12.30
N SER A 25 -12.36 44.64 -11.57
CA SER A 25 -11.16 43.80 -11.70
C SER A 25 -11.38 42.39 -11.15
N SER A 26 -12.19 42.22 -10.10
CA SER A 26 -12.57 40.89 -9.59
C SER A 26 -13.49 40.12 -10.54
N ARG A 27 -14.27 40.81 -11.38
CA ARG A 27 -15.03 40.19 -12.48
C ARG A 27 -14.16 39.85 -13.70
N GLY A 28 -13.04 40.55 -13.89
CA GLY A 28 -12.07 40.28 -14.95
C GLY A 28 -11.02 39.18 -14.64
N LEU A 29 -10.96 38.70 -13.39
CA LEU A 29 -9.99 37.70 -12.91
C LEU A 29 -10.62 36.34 -12.55
N ALA A 30 -11.92 36.18 -12.74
CA ALA A 30 -12.50 34.85 -12.87
C ALA A 30 -11.98 34.26 -14.19
N ALA A 31 -10.83 33.57 -14.13
CA ALA A 31 -10.39 32.67 -15.19
C ALA A 31 -11.63 31.90 -15.64
N ALA A 32 -12.00 32.01 -16.93
CA ALA A 32 -13.23 31.46 -17.47
C ALA A 32 -13.42 30.04 -16.92
N ALA A 33 -14.33 29.88 -15.97
CA ALA A 33 -14.50 28.62 -15.26
C ALA A 33 -14.94 27.60 -16.30
N THR A 34 -14.00 26.76 -16.73
CA THR A 34 -14.28 25.72 -17.71
C THR A 34 -15.38 24.85 -17.13
N LYS A 35 -16.49 24.71 -17.87
CA LYS A 35 -17.63 23.89 -17.45
C LYS A 35 -17.11 22.53 -16.98
N PRO A 36 -17.62 21.94 -15.89
CA PRO A 36 -17.20 20.60 -15.47
C PRO A 36 -17.35 19.59 -16.63
N PRO A 37 -16.48 18.56 -16.73
CA PRO A 37 -16.54 17.56 -17.80
C PRO A 37 -17.86 16.80 -17.83
N PHE A 38 -18.43 16.57 -16.64
CA PHE A 38 -19.73 15.93 -16.42
C PHE A 38 -20.45 16.65 -15.29
N ASP A 39 -21.78 16.58 -15.28
CA ASP A 39 -22.57 17.05 -14.15
C ASP A 39 -22.56 16.03 -13.00
N LYS A 40 -22.58 14.73 -13.34
CA LYS A 40 -22.61 13.61 -12.39
C LYS A 40 -21.92 12.37 -12.96
N ILE A 41 -21.06 11.74 -12.15
CA ILE A 41 -20.40 10.47 -12.48
C ILE A 41 -20.67 9.42 -11.40
N LEU A 42 -20.61 8.14 -11.78
CA LEU A 42 -20.63 7.01 -10.87
C LEU A 42 -19.22 6.42 -10.73
N ILE A 43 -18.82 6.06 -9.52
CA ILE A 43 -17.56 5.39 -9.25
C ILE A 43 -17.86 3.91 -9.00
N ALA A 44 -17.52 3.04 -9.96
CA ALA A 44 -17.77 1.60 -9.92
C ALA A 44 -16.66 0.85 -9.15
N ASN A 45 -16.31 1.35 -7.97
CA ASN A 45 -15.26 0.80 -7.12
C ASN A 45 -15.50 1.16 -5.64
N ARG A 46 -14.58 0.77 -4.76
CA ARG A 46 -14.63 0.97 -3.30
C ARG A 46 -13.27 1.38 -2.73
N GLY A 47 -13.24 1.62 -1.42
CA GLY A 47 -11.99 1.83 -0.70
C GLY A 47 -11.24 3.07 -1.17
N GLU A 48 -9.89 3.03 -1.09
CA GLU A 48 -9.06 4.22 -1.31
C GLU A 48 -9.24 4.82 -2.70
N ILE A 49 -9.36 3.98 -3.73
CA ILE A 49 -9.48 4.47 -5.11
C ILE A 49 -10.80 5.19 -5.35
N ALA A 50 -11.88 4.76 -4.70
CA ALA A 50 -13.14 5.49 -4.79
C ALA A 50 -13.02 6.87 -4.13
N CYS A 51 -12.40 6.95 -2.96
CA CYS A 51 -12.08 8.22 -2.29
C CYS A 51 -11.18 9.11 -3.16
N ARG A 52 -10.13 8.55 -3.77
CA ARG A 52 -9.19 9.25 -4.67
C ARG A 52 -9.91 9.89 -5.85
N VAL A 53 -10.83 9.16 -6.48
CA VAL A 53 -11.63 9.67 -7.62
C VAL A 53 -12.61 10.74 -7.17
N ILE A 54 -13.31 10.52 -6.05
CA ILE A 54 -14.27 11.49 -5.48
C ILE A 54 -13.58 12.82 -5.15
N ARG A 55 -12.37 12.79 -4.57
CA ARG A 55 -11.59 14.00 -4.26
C ARG A 55 -11.35 14.84 -5.52
N THR A 56 -10.94 14.24 -6.63
CA THR A 56 -10.72 14.97 -7.89
C THR A 56 -12.02 15.43 -8.52
N ALA A 57 -13.04 14.58 -8.59
CA ALA A 57 -14.34 14.95 -9.14
C ALA A 57 -14.94 16.16 -8.41
N ARG A 58 -14.89 16.18 -7.07
CA ARG A 58 -15.34 17.31 -6.24
C ARG A 58 -14.54 18.58 -6.52
N LYS A 59 -13.20 18.49 -6.62
CA LYS A 59 -12.34 19.64 -7.00
C LYS A 59 -12.71 20.21 -8.37
N MET A 60 -13.21 19.38 -9.28
CA MET A 60 -13.65 19.78 -10.61
C MET A 60 -15.13 20.21 -10.67
N GLY A 61 -15.85 20.20 -9.55
CA GLY A 61 -17.27 20.55 -9.50
C GLY A 61 -18.21 19.50 -10.09
N VAL A 62 -17.77 18.24 -10.18
CA VAL A 62 -18.54 17.10 -10.69
C VAL A 62 -19.21 16.37 -9.52
N LYS A 63 -20.53 16.13 -9.60
CA LYS A 63 -21.24 15.34 -8.58
C LYS A 63 -20.86 13.85 -8.67
N THR A 64 -20.85 13.19 -7.53
CA THR A 64 -20.33 11.83 -7.38
C THR A 64 -21.36 10.87 -6.83
N VAL A 65 -21.43 9.69 -7.43
CA VAL A 65 -22.23 8.56 -6.96
C VAL A 65 -21.31 7.41 -6.58
N ALA A 66 -21.37 6.96 -5.33
CA ALA A 66 -20.71 5.73 -4.89
C ALA A 66 -21.62 4.51 -5.06
N VAL A 67 -21.05 3.36 -5.38
CA VAL A 67 -21.74 2.06 -5.21
C VAL A 67 -21.14 1.30 -4.02
N TYR A 68 -21.97 0.54 -3.32
CA TYR A 68 -21.55 -0.20 -2.14
C TYR A 68 -22.21 -1.56 -1.99
N SER A 69 -21.49 -2.50 -1.36
CA SER A 69 -22.06 -3.76 -0.91
C SER A 69 -22.64 -3.64 0.51
N ASP A 70 -23.40 -4.62 0.98
CA ASP A 70 -23.99 -4.59 2.33
C ASP A 70 -22.94 -4.33 3.46
N ILE A 71 -21.72 -4.89 3.35
CA ILE A 71 -20.66 -4.68 4.36
C ILE A 71 -19.93 -3.34 4.21
N ASP A 72 -20.05 -2.69 3.06
CA ASP A 72 -19.48 -1.36 2.82
C ASP A 72 -20.47 -0.25 3.17
N ASP A 73 -21.62 -0.57 3.80
CA ASP A 73 -22.50 0.44 4.37
C ASP A 73 -21.74 1.27 5.40
N GLY A 74 -21.81 2.59 5.23
CA GLY A 74 -21.04 3.54 6.02
C GLY A 74 -19.54 3.58 5.73
N ALA A 75 -19.00 2.89 4.71
CA ALA A 75 -17.59 3.03 4.32
C ALA A 75 -17.22 4.47 3.93
N LEU A 76 -15.92 4.82 4.01
CA LEU A 76 -15.46 6.20 3.79
C LEU A 76 -15.90 6.75 2.43
N HIS A 77 -15.77 5.98 1.35
CA HIS A 77 -16.16 6.42 0.01
C HIS A 77 -17.67 6.65 -0.15
N VAL A 78 -18.50 5.91 0.60
CA VAL A 78 -19.96 6.07 0.63
C VAL A 78 -20.33 7.39 1.28
N ARG A 79 -19.70 7.71 2.43
CA ARG A 79 -19.93 8.96 3.15
C ARG A 79 -19.34 10.17 2.41
N MET A 80 -18.32 9.96 1.58
CA MET A 80 -17.70 11.02 0.79
C MET A 80 -18.51 11.41 -0.44
N ALA A 81 -19.25 10.49 -1.06
CA ALA A 81 -20.01 10.75 -2.28
C ALA A 81 -21.27 11.59 -2.03
N ASP A 82 -21.77 12.26 -3.07
CA ASP A 82 -23.00 13.06 -2.98
C ASP A 82 -24.26 12.18 -2.97
N GLU A 83 -24.20 11.02 -3.63
CA GLU A 83 -25.24 9.99 -3.65
C GLU A 83 -24.59 8.60 -3.52
N ALA A 84 -25.34 7.61 -3.03
CA ALA A 84 -24.84 6.24 -2.93
C ALA A 84 -25.93 5.19 -3.22
N VAL A 85 -25.56 4.08 -3.86
CA VAL A 85 -26.47 2.99 -4.23
C VAL A 85 -25.92 1.63 -3.78
N CYS A 86 -26.74 0.87 -3.04
CA CYS A 86 -26.42 -0.50 -2.68
C CYS A 86 -26.54 -1.41 -3.92
N ILE A 87 -25.49 -2.18 -4.19
CA ILE A 87 -25.40 -3.15 -5.28
C ILE A 87 -25.39 -4.60 -4.76
N GLY A 88 -25.81 -4.82 -3.52
CA GLY A 88 -26.11 -6.12 -2.91
C GLY A 88 -24.99 -6.73 -2.08
N PRO A 89 -24.87 -8.06 -1.99
CA PRO A 89 -24.14 -8.70 -0.91
C PRO A 89 -22.61 -8.60 -1.05
N ASN A 90 -21.93 -8.90 0.05
CA ASN A 90 -20.48 -8.72 0.25
C ASN A 90 -19.61 -9.41 -0.82
N GLN A 91 -20.06 -10.54 -1.37
CA GLN A 91 -19.33 -11.26 -2.41
C GLN A 91 -19.23 -10.38 -3.66
N ALA A 92 -18.00 -9.99 -4.05
CA ALA A 92 -17.76 -9.11 -5.20
C ALA A 92 -18.46 -9.59 -6.48
N LEU A 93 -18.50 -10.89 -6.76
CA LEU A 93 -19.20 -11.49 -7.91
C LEU A 93 -20.71 -11.17 -7.95
N LYS A 94 -21.33 -10.93 -6.79
CA LYS A 94 -22.75 -10.60 -6.64
C LYS A 94 -22.99 -9.09 -6.44
N SER A 95 -21.93 -8.29 -6.35
CA SER A 95 -21.97 -6.83 -6.16
C SER A 95 -21.04 -6.12 -7.16
N TYR A 96 -19.81 -5.75 -6.79
CA TYR A 96 -18.92 -4.90 -7.61
C TYR A 96 -18.53 -5.48 -8.97
N LEU A 97 -18.50 -6.81 -9.13
CA LEU A 97 -18.24 -7.48 -10.42
C LEU A 97 -19.54 -7.78 -11.19
N ASN A 98 -20.70 -7.47 -10.62
CA ASN A 98 -21.98 -7.70 -11.27
C ASN A 98 -22.32 -6.53 -12.19
N VAL A 99 -22.04 -6.72 -13.48
CA VAL A 99 -22.26 -5.74 -14.53
C VAL A 99 -23.68 -5.18 -14.55
N ASP A 100 -24.70 -6.05 -14.43
CA ASP A 100 -26.10 -5.63 -14.55
C ASP A 100 -26.54 -4.75 -13.37
N LYS A 101 -26.04 -5.02 -12.16
CA LYS A 101 -26.29 -4.18 -10.99
C LYS A 101 -25.62 -2.82 -11.09
N VAL A 102 -24.37 -2.77 -11.56
CA VAL A 102 -23.66 -1.50 -11.75
C VAL A 102 -24.34 -0.66 -12.85
N MET A 103 -24.71 -1.28 -13.97
CA MET A 103 -25.49 -0.59 -15.03
C MET A 103 -26.86 -0.13 -14.52
N GLY A 104 -27.51 -0.91 -13.66
CA GLY A 104 -28.75 -0.52 -12.98
C GLY A 104 -28.57 0.73 -12.12
N ALA A 105 -27.50 0.81 -11.33
CA ALA A 105 -27.17 1.97 -10.50
C ALA A 105 -26.85 3.23 -11.33
N ILE A 106 -26.13 3.06 -12.46
CA ILE A 106 -25.88 4.16 -13.41
C ILE A 106 -27.20 4.72 -13.93
N LYS A 107 -28.11 3.84 -14.37
CA LYS A 107 -29.43 4.24 -14.89
C LYS A 107 -30.30 4.91 -13.81
N GLN A 108 -30.31 4.36 -12.59
CA GLN A 108 -31.09 4.90 -11.47
C GLN A 108 -30.67 6.32 -11.09
N THR A 109 -29.37 6.60 -11.12
CA THR A 109 -28.82 7.89 -10.63
C THR A 109 -28.67 8.94 -11.72
N GLY A 110 -28.77 8.53 -12.99
CA GLY A 110 -28.57 9.40 -14.15
C GLY A 110 -27.12 9.84 -14.32
N ALA A 111 -26.15 9.03 -13.86
CA ALA A 111 -24.74 9.31 -14.06
C ALA A 111 -24.40 9.30 -15.56
N GLN A 112 -23.70 10.34 -16.02
CA GLN A 112 -23.31 10.52 -17.43
C GLN A 112 -22.05 9.71 -17.80
N ALA A 113 -21.25 9.37 -16.79
CA ALA A 113 -20.02 8.63 -16.95
C ALA A 113 -19.78 7.71 -15.76
N VAL A 114 -18.98 6.66 -15.97
CA VAL A 114 -18.56 5.74 -14.92
C VAL A 114 -17.04 5.64 -14.83
N HIS A 115 -16.50 5.86 -13.65
CA HIS A 115 -15.08 5.66 -13.36
C HIS A 115 -14.89 4.29 -12.70
N PRO A 116 -14.20 3.34 -13.35
CA PRO A 116 -14.05 1.99 -12.81
C PRO A 116 -12.95 1.90 -11.76
N GLY A 117 -12.06 2.90 -11.65
CA GLY A 117 -10.89 2.83 -10.80
C GLY A 117 -9.90 1.80 -11.34
N TYR A 118 -9.47 0.87 -10.49
CA TYR A 118 -8.64 -0.27 -10.86
C TYR A 118 -9.19 -1.57 -10.28
N GLY A 119 -8.85 -2.71 -10.88
CA GLY A 119 -9.48 -3.98 -10.53
C GLY A 119 -11.00 -3.97 -10.81
N PHE A 120 -11.70 -4.96 -10.29
CA PHE A 120 -13.12 -5.18 -10.56
C PHE A 120 -13.46 -5.15 -12.07
N LEU A 121 -14.19 -4.13 -12.52
CA LEU A 121 -14.67 -4.00 -13.90
C LEU A 121 -13.78 -3.09 -14.77
N SER A 122 -12.64 -2.60 -14.26
CA SER A 122 -11.78 -1.65 -14.99
C SER A 122 -11.19 -2.18 -16.29
N GLU A 123 -10.99 -3.49 -16.38
CA GLU A 123 -10.42 -4.18 -17.55
C GLU A 123 -11.42 -5.17 -18.15
N ASN A 124 -12.72 -4.97 -17.87
CA ASN A 124 -13.78 -5.83 -18.37
C ASN A 124 -14.35 -5.26 -19.68
N MET A 125 -14.02 -5.89 -20.81
CA MET A 125 -14.47 -5.43 -22.13
C MET A 125 -16.01 -5.38 -22.25
N VAL A 126 -16.71 -6.33 -21.62
CA VAL A 126 -18.18 -6.43 -21.70
C VAL A 126 -18.82 -5.26 -20.97
N PHE A 127 -18.27 -4.87 -19.83
CA PHE A 127 -18.74 -3.70 -19.09
C PHE A 127 -18.50 -2.39 -19.86
N ALA A 128 -17.30 -2.20 -20.40
CA ALA A 128 -16.98 -1.03 -21.22
C ALA A 128 -17.90 -0.94 -22.46
N GLY A 129 -18.09 -2.06 -23.18
CA GLY A 129 -19.00 -2.12 -24.32
C GLY A 129 -20.46 -1.81 -23.96
N LYS A 130 -20.97 -2.34 -22.84
CA LYS A 130 -22.31 -2.00 -22.35
C LYS A 130 -22.46 -0.51 -21.97
N CYS A 131 -21.39 0.14 -21.49
CA CYS A 131 -21.40 1.58 -21.25
C CYS A 131 -21.48 2.37 -22.57
N GLU A 132 -20.68 1.97 -23.56
CA GLU A 132 -20.69 2.55 -24.91
C GLU A 132 -22.08 2.45 -25.56
N GLU A 133 -22.71 1.26 -25.52
CA GLU A 133 -24.07 1.01 -26.03
C GLU A 133 -25.14 1.85 -25.30
N ALA A 134 -24.97 2.09 -24.00
CA ALA A 134 -25.89 2.87 -23.18
C ALA A 134 -25.68 4.40 -23.28
N GLY A 135 -24.67 4.86 -24.04
CA GLY A 135 -24.32 6.28 -24.12
C GLY A 135 -23.75 6.85 -22.81
N VAL A 136 -23.18 5.99 -21.95
CA VAL A 136 -22.52 6.37 -20.70
C VAL A 136 -21.02 6.37 -20.95
N ALA A 137 -20.34 7.49 -20.69
CA ALA A 137 -18.90 7.54 -20.91
C ALA A 137 -18.15 6.62 -19.94
N PHE A 138 -17.44 5.62 -20.46
CA PHE A 138 -16.52 4.82 -19.67
C PHE A 138 -15.23 5.62 -19.46
N ILE A 139 -14.91 5.99 -18.22
CA ILE A 139 -13.71 6.79 -17.90
C ILE A 139 -12.49 5.87 -17.84
N GLY A 140 -12.06 5.46 -19.03
CA GLY A 140 -11.02 4.46 -19.27
C GLY A 140 -10.78 4.30 -20.78
N PRO A 141 -9.99 3.30 -21.19
CA PRO A 141 -9.79 2.99 -22.60
C PRO A 141 -11.06 2.39 -23.23
N PRO A 142 -11.22 2.49 -24.56
CA PRO A 142 -12.34 1.89 -25.28
C PRO A 142 -12.33 0.36 -25.15
N SER A 143 -13.51 -0.26 -25.27
CA SER A 143 -13.70 -1.71 -25.15
C SER A 143 -12.77 -2.53 -26.07
N SER A 144 -12.50 -2.03 -27.27
CA SER A 144 -11.58 -2.62 -28.25
C SER A 144 -10.12 -2.64 -27.79
N ALA A 145 -9.65 -1.57 -27.14
CA ALA A 145 -8.28 -1.49 -26.62
C ALA A 145 -8.09 -2.42 -25.40
N ILE A 146 -9.11 -2.52 -24.54
CA ILE A 146 -9.13 -3.48 -23.42
C ILE A 146 -9.01 -4.91 -23.96
N GLN A 147 -9.80 -5.26 -24.98
CA GLN A 147 -9.73 -6.58 -25.60
C GLN A 147 -8.35 -6.86 -26.23
N ALA A 148 -7.81 -5.90 -26.97
CA ALA A 148 -6.55 -6.04 -27.68
C ALA A 148 -5.36 -6.31 -26.74
N MET A 149 -5.38 -5.74 -25.53
CA MET A 149 -4.31 -5.91 -24.56
C MET A 149 -4.56 -7.01 -23.52
N GLY A 150 -5.81 -7.49 -23.40
CA GLY A 150 -6.16 -8.55 -22.45
C GLY A 150 -5.72 -9.97 -22.83
N ASP A 151 -5.51 -10.25 -24.13
CA ASP A 151 -4.91 -11.51 -24.60
C ASP A 151 -3.40 -11.32 -24.83
N LYS A 152 -2.56 -12.10 -24.13
CA LYS A 152 -1.09 -11.97 -24.18
C LYS A 152 -0.49 -12.26 -25.56
N LEU A 153 -1.09 -13.16 -26.34
CA LEU A 153 -0.63 -13.45 -27.70
C LEU A 153 -0.92 -12.26 -28.62
N MET A 154 -2.14 -11.73 -28.52
CA MET A 154 -2.56 -10.57 -29.31
C MET A 154 -1.76 -9.32 -28.94
N SER A 155 -1.60 -9.04 -27.65
CA SER A 155 -0.88 -7.86 -27.16
C SER A 155 0.59 -7.87 -27.58
N LYS A 156 1.26 -9.04 -27.55
CA LYS A 156 2.64 -9.20 -28.03
C LYS A 156 2.78 -9.03 -29.53
N LYS A 157 1.82 -9.53 -30.30
CA LYS A 157 1.81 -9.33 -31.75
C LYS A 157 1.71 -7.85 -32.07
N ILE A 158 0.78 -7.14 -31.43
CA ILE A 158 0.61 -5.70 -31.61
C ILE A 158 1.85 -4.93 -31.15
N ALA A 159 2.45 -5.30 -30.01
CA ALA A 159 3.69 -4.70 -29.54
C ALA A 159 4.85 -4.89 -30.56
N SER A 160 5.01 -6.11 -31.09
CA SER A 160 6.01 -6.40 -32.12
C SER A 160 5.76 -5.59 -33.40
N ASP A 161 4.53 -5.51 -33.87
CA ASP A 161 4.14 -4.75 -35.07
C ASP A 161 4.35 -3.24 -34.86
N ALA A 162 4.14 -2.75 -33.64
CA ALA A 162 4.42 -1.39 -33.19
C ALA A 162 5.92 -1.11 -32.94
N LYS A 163 6.81 -2.09 -33.20
CA LYS A 163 8.27 -2.00 -32.98
C LYS A 163 8.63 -1.72 -31.53
N VAL A 164 7.86 -2.29 -30.61
CA VAL A 164 8.19 -2.36 -29.18
C VAL A 164 9.08 -3.58 -28.95
N ASN A 165 10.11 -3.41 -28.11
CA ASN A 165 10.98 -4.50 -27.72
C ASN A 165 10.15 -5.58 -27.00
N THR A 166 10.12 -6.79 -27.54
CA THR A 166 9.41 -7.92 -26.94
C THR A 166 10.41 -8.93 -26.42
N ILE A 167 10.06 -9.58 -25.31
CA ILE A 167 10.93 -10.57 -24.69
C ILE A 167 11.21 -11.72 -25.68
N PRO A 168 12.45 -12.20 -25.80
CA PRO A 168 12.74 -13.38 -26.60
C PRO A 168 11.86 -14.54 -26.13
N GLY A 169 11.11 -15.13 -27.05
CA GLY A 169 10.10 -16.14 -26.73
C GLY A 169 9.46 -16.72 -27.98
N TYR A 170 8.74 -17.82 -27.81
CA TYR A 170 8.00 -18.44 -28.89
C TYR A 170 6.73 -17.63 -29.20
N LYS A 171 6.53 -17.30 -30.48
CA LYS A 171 5.43 -16.44 -30.95
C LYS A 171 4.11 -17.19 -31.21
N GLY A 172 4.07 -18.49 -30.94
CA GLY A 172 2.89 -19.34 -31.09
C GLY A 172 2.40 -19.93 -29.77
N VAL A 173 1.41 -20.81 -29.85
CA VAL A 173 0.91 -21.58 -28.71
C VAL A 173 1.75 -22.84 -28.55
N ILE A 174 2.19 -23.14 -27.33
CA ILE A 174 2.89 -24.38 -27.03
C ILE A 174 1.88 -25.54 -27.00
N GLU A 175 2.13 -26.54 -27.83
CA GLU A 175 1.19 -27.67 -28.06
C GLU A 175 1.23 -28.67 -26.88
N ASP A 176 2.43 -29.09 -26.51
CA ASP A 176 2.69 -30.10 -25.49
C ASP A 176 4.02 -29.86 -24.76
N THR A 177 4.32 -30.73 -23.80
CA THR A 177 5.53 -30.67 -22.97
C THR A 177 6.82 -30.83 -23.77
N ASP A 178 6.84 -31.68 -24.80
CA ASP A 178 8.03 -31.92 -25.62
C ASP A 178 8.35 -30.70 -26.49
N HIS A 179 7.31 -30.08 -27.05
CA HIS A 179 7.41 -28.80 -27.73
C HIS A 179 7.90 -27.71 -26.77
N ALA A 180 7.41 -27.67 -25.52
CA ALA A 180 7.87 -26.73 -24.50
C ALA A 180 9.38 -26.86 -24.23
N ILE A 181 9.90 -28.09 -24.09
CA ILE A 181 11.32 -28.37 -23.85
C ILE A 181 12.17 -27.94 -25.05
N LYS A 182 11.73 -28.25 -26.27
CA LYS A 182 12.42 -27.84 -27.50
C LYS A 182 12.58 -26.32 -27.56
N ILE A 183 11.48 -25.60 -27.35
CA ILE A 183 11.46 -24.13 -27.34
C ILE A 183 12.32 -23.56 -26.20
N ALA A 184 12.25 -24.15 -25.00
CA ALA A 184 13.06 -23.71 -23.86
C ALA A 184 14.57 -23.83 -24.13
N ARG A 185 14.99 -24.89 -24.83
CA ARG A 185 16.39 -25.07 -25.27
C ARG A 185 16.80 -24.06 -26.34
N GLU A 186 15.90 -23.74 -27.27
CA GLU A 186 16.15 -22.72 -28.32
C GLU A 186 16.29 -21.30 -27.74
N ILE A 187 15.45 -20.95 -26.75
CA ILE A 187 15.53 -19.66 -26.02
C ILE A 187 16.74 -19.61 -25.08
N GLY A 188 17.09 -20.78 -24.52
CA GLY A 188 18.11 -20.95 -23.49
C GLY A 188 17.59 -20.66 -22.08
N TYR A 189 17.98 -21.48 -21.11
CA TYR A 189 17.59 -21.34 -19.71
C TYR A 189 18.20 -20.10 -19.01
N PRO A 190 17.56 -19.57 -17.95
CA PRO A 190 16.23 -19.92 -17.47
C PRO A 190 15.11 -19.37 -18.37
N VAL A 191 13.96 -20.05 -18.37
CA VAL A 191 12.74 -19.65 -19.09
C VAL A 191 11.55 -19.56 -18.14
N MET A 192 10.52 -18.82 -18.53
CA MET A 192 9.26 -18.67 -17.82
C MET A 192 8.12 -19.21 -18.68
N MET A 193 7.34 -20.13 -18.12
CA MET A 193 6.08 -20.60 -18.69
C MET A 193 4.94 -19.74 -18.17
N LYS A 194 4.06 -19.27 -19.06
CA LYS A 194 2.92 -18.41 -18.72
C LYS A 194 1.66 -18.86 -19.44
N ALA A 195 0.52 -18.76 -18.76
CA ALA A 195 -0.78 -18.90 -19.41
C ALA A 195 -1.08 -17.68 -20.30
N SER A 196 -1.71 -17.91 -21.45
CA SER A 196 -2.13 -16.87 -22.41
C SER A 196 -3.23 -15.97 -21.83
N ALA A 197 -4.19 -16.57 -21.14
CA ALA A 197 -5.22 -15.86 -20.39
C ALA A 197 -4.83 -15.67 -18.92
N GLY A 198 -5.29 -14.57 -18.34
CA GLY A 198 -5.16 -14.28 -16.91
C GLY A 198 -3.99 -13.36 -16.54
N GLY A 199 -4.13 -12.67 -15.41
CA GLY A 199 -3.16 -11.72 -14.84
C GLY A 199 -2.72 -12.09 -13.41
N GLY A 200 -1.78 -11.32 -12.86
CA GLY A 200 -1.37 -11.44 -11.45
C GLY A 200 -0.51 -12.67 -11.12
N GLY A 201 0.24 -13.21 -12.09
CA GLY A 201 1.21 -14.28 -11.85
C GLY A 201 0.64 -15.71 -11.72
N LYS A 202 -0.69 -15.89 -11.82
CA LYS A 202 -1.33 -17.22 -11.78
C LYS A 202 -0.95 -18.04 -13.02
N GLY A 203 -0.61 -19.32 -12.82
CA GLY A 203 -0.12 -20.20 -13.88
C GLY A 203 1.29 -19.86 -14.40
N MET A 204 2.04 -18.96 -13.74
CA MET A 204 3.43 -18.66 -14.12
C MET A 204 4.44 -19.53 -13.37
N ARG A 205 5.40 -20.12 -14.09
CA ARG A 205 6.46 -20.95 -13.50
C ARG A 205 7.81 -20.75 -14.18
N ILE A 206 8.85 -20.62 -13.37
CA ILE A 206 10.24 -20.53 -13.83
C ILE A 206 10.78 -21.94 -14.00
N ALA A 207 11.45 -22.20 -15.12
CA ALA A 207 12.18 -23.43 -15.38
C ALA A 207 13.65 -23.12 -15.65
N ARG A 208 14.55 -23.82 -14.93
CA ARG A 208 16.01 -23.69 -15.08
C ARG A 208 16.62 -24.86 -15.85
N ASN A 209 15.86 -25.92 -16.08
CA ASN A 209 16.26 -27.11 -16.82
C ASN A 209 15.02 -27.84 -17.40
N ASP A 210 15.25 -28.89 -18.20
CA ASP A 210 14.18 -29.64 -18.87
C ASP A 210 13.21 -30.35 -17.90
N ALA A 211 13.67 -30.79 -16.72
CA ALA A 211 12.82 -31.43 -15.71
C ALA A 211 11.85 -30.42 -15.07
N ASP A 212 12.31 -29.19 -14.86
CA ASP A 212 11.46 -28.09 -14.40
C ASP A 212 10.39 -27.74 -15.46
N VAL A 213 10.73 -27.77 -16.76
CA VAL A 213 9.74 -27.57 -17.84
C VAL A 213 8.72 -28.69 -17.82
N SER A 214 9.18 -29.94 -17.71
CA SER A 214 8.30 -31.12 -17.76
C SER A 214 7.25 -31.11 -16.65
N SER A 215 7.68 -30.81 -15.42
CA SER A 215 6.80 -30.72 -14.27
C SER A 215 5.97 -29.42 -14.25
N GLY A 216 6.60 -28.29 -14.60
CA GLY A 216 5.98 -26.99 -14.54
C GLY A 216 4.91 -26.76 -15.61
N PHE A 217 5.11 -27.25 -16.84
CA PHE A 217 4.19 -27.03 -17.96
C PHE A 217 2.80 -27.64 -17.68
N MET A 218 2.76 -28.90 -17.24
CA MET A 218 1.50 -29.58 -16.94
C MET A 218 0.73 -28.90 -15.80
N LEU A 219 1.44 -28.51 -14.73
CA LEU A 219 0.84 -27.82 -13.60
C LEU A 219 0.28 -26.46 -14.01
N SER A 220 1.05 -25.66 -14.76
CA SER A 220 0.61 -24.35 -15.25
C SER A 220 -0.58 -24.46 -16.18
N LYS A 221 -0.60 -25.46 -17.08
CA LYS A 221 -1.72 -25.70 -18.00
C LYS A 221 -3.00 -26.05 -17.26
N GLN A 222 -2.92 -26.92 -16.26
CA GLN A 222 -4.08 -27.32 -15.44
C GLN A 222 -4.59 -26.15 -14.59
N GLU A 223 -3.68 -25.36 -14.02
CA GLU A 223 -4.02 -24.15 -13.26
C GLU A 223 -4.73 -23.11 -14.14
N ALA A 224 -4.23 -22.88 -15.36
CA ALA A 224 -4.82 -21.97 -16.34
C ALA A 224 -6.23 -22.43 -16.76
N MET A 225 -6.40 -23.72 -17.07
CA MET A 225 -7.69 -24.29 -17.42
C MET A 225 -8.71 -24.12 -16.28
N ASN A 226 -8.31 -24.42 -15.04
CA ASN A 226 -9.20 -24.30 -13.88
C ASN A 226 -9.56 -22.84 -13.56
N ALA A 227 -8.64 -21.90 -13.79
CA ALA A 227 -8.83 -20.50 -13.41
C ALA A 227 -9.51 -19.67 -14.51
N PHE A 228 -9.23 -19.95 -15.78
CA PHE A 228 -9.59 -19.09 -16.90
C PHE A 228 -10.29 -19.83 -18.05
N ASN A 229 -10.46 -21.16 -17.95
CA ASN A 229 -11.01 -22.00 -19.01
C ASN A 229 -10.28 -21.80 -20.36
N ASP A 230 -8.97 -21.58 -20.28
CA ASP A 230 -8.04 -21.40 -21.40
C ASP A 230 -6.72 -22.09 -21.03
N ASP A 231 -6.32 -23.06 -21.83
CA ASP A 231 -5.14 -23.90 -21.60
C ASP A 231 -3.95 -23.52 -22.50
N ARG A 232 -4.06 -22.42 -23.26
CA ARG A 232 -2.98 -21.93 -24.14
C ARG A 232 -1.81 -21.44 -23.31
N MET A 233 -0.62 -21.97 -23.61
CA MET A 233 0.62 -21.67 -22.89
C MET A 233 1.66 -20.98 -23.78
N LEU A 234 2.49 -20.16 -23.13
CA LEU A 234 3.61 -19.39 -23.69
C LEU A 234 4.90 -19.76 -22.95
N VAL A 235 6.04 -19.76 -23.68
CA VAL A 235 7.38 -19.90 -23.11
C VAL A 235 8.24 -18.71 -23.53
N GLU A 236 8.80 -18.03 -22.54
CA GLU A 236 9.58 -16.80 -22.70
C GLU A 236 10.91 -16.90 -21.96
N LYS A 237 11.90 -16.11 -22.38
CA LYS A 237 13.12 -15.95 -21.61
C LYS A 237 12.77 -15.42 -20.20
N TYR A 238 13.41 -15.96 -19.17
CA TYR A 238 13.33 -15.39 -17.82
C TYR A 238 14.55 -14.50 -17.56
N ILE A 239 14.31 -13.29 -17.06
CA ILE A 239 15.35 -12.34 -16.67
C ILE A 239 15.51 -12.44 -15.15
N ASP A 240 16.58 -13.08 -14.67
CA ASP A 240 16.72 -13.48 -13.26
C ASP A 240 16.72 -12.26 -12.33
N ASN A 241 17.57 -11.26 -12.60
CA ASN A 241 17.64 -10.01 -11.84
C ASN A 241 16.94 -8.86 -12.58
N GLY A 242 15.75 -9.13 -13.13
CA GLY A 242 15.01 -8.10 -13.83
C GLY A 242 14.47 -7.01 -12.89
N HIS A 243 14.40 -5.78 -13.38
CA HIS A 243 13.75 -4.63 -12.77
C HIS A 243 12.37 -4.46 -13.41
N HIS A 244 11.32 -4.44 -12.59
CA HIS A 244 9.97 -4.20 -13.08
C HIS A 244 9.79 -2.68 -13.23
N ILE A 245 9.85 -2.18 -14.46
CA ILE A 245 9.76 -0.76 -14.77
C ILE A 245 8.60 -0.51 -15.71
N GLU A 246 7.80 0.51 -15.42
CA GLU A 246 6.57 0.76 -16.16
C GLU A 246 6.41 2.22 -16.56
N ILE A 247 5.85 2.46 -17.74
CA ILE A 247 5.63 3.80 -18.30
C ILE A 247 4.14 4.14 -18.19
N GLN A 248 3.86 5.20 -17.45
CA GLN A 248 2.55 5.83 -17.44
C GLN A 248 2.30 6.58 -18.73
N VAL A 249 1.11 6.38 -19.31
CA VAL A 249 0.65 7.06 -20.51
C VAL A 249 -0.72 7.66 -20.29
N VAL A 250 -1.00 8.78 -20.93
CA VAL A 250 -2.34 9.36 -21.04
C VAL A 250 -2.57 9.74 -22.49
N ALA A 251 -3.68 9.25 -23.06
CA ALA A 251 -4.05 9.48 -24.45
C ALA A 251 -5.46 10.06 -24.55
N ASP A 252 -5.71 10.92 -25.54
CA ASP A 252 -7.05 11.44 -25.83
C ASP A 252 -7.63 10.85 -27.13
N GLY A 253 -8.94 11.06 -27.33
CA GLY A 253 -9.62 10.67 -28.57
C GLY A 253 -9.24 11.50 -29.81
N HIS A 254 -8.26 12.40 -29.69
CA HIS A 254 -7.80 13.30 -30.77
C HIS A 254 -6.41 12.91 -31.28
N GLY A 255 -5.89 11.75 -30.85
CA GLY A 255 -4.59 11.21 -31.28
C GLY A 255 -3.39 11.74 -30.51
N ASN A 256 -3.62 12.56 -29.46
CA ASN A 256 -2.54 13.02 -28.59
C ASN A 256 -2.22 11.94 -27.56
N VAL A 257 -0.94 11.74 -27.30
CA VAL A 257 -0.44 10.79 -26.29
C VAL A 257 0.74 11.43 -25.57
N CYS A 258 0.68 11.46 -24.24
CA CYS A 258 1.76 11.88 -23.37
C CYS A 258 2.26 10.69 -22.56
N ALA A 259 3.57 10.45 -22.59
CA ALA A 259 4.26 9.53 -21.70
C ALA A 259 4.86 10.30 -20.52
N PHE A 260 4.62 9.77 -19.34
CA PHE A 260 5.11 10.28 -18.07
C PHE A 260 6.43 9.58 -17.70
N PRO A 261 7.16 10.07 -16.70
CA PRO A 261 8.30 9.36 -16.16
C PRO A 261 7.90 7.96 -15.68
N GLU A 262 8.82 7.03 -15.78
CA GLU A 262 8.64 5.64 -15.36
C GLU A 262 8.47 5.49 -13.86
N ARG A 263 7.87 4.37 -13.47
CA ARG A 263 7.88 3.88 -12.11
C ARG A 263 8.67 2.59 -12.03
N GLU A 264 9.43 2.41 -10.97
CA GLU A 264 10.07 1.14 -10.65
C GLU A 264 9.31 0.45 -9.53
N CYS A 265 8.84 -0.76 -9.80
CA CYS A 265 7.99 -1.57 -8.91
C CYS A 265 8.66 -2.91 -8.58
N SER A 266 10.00 -2.96 -8.60
CA SER A 266 10.76 -4.20 -8.45
C SER A 266 10.63 -4.80 -7.05
N VAL A 267 10.33 -4.00 -6.01
CA VAL A 267 10.12 -4.52 -4.65
C VAL A 267 8.72 -5.13 -4.55
N GLN A 268 8.63 -6.43 -4.85
CA GLN A 268 7.38 -7.18 -4.89
C GLN A 268 7.48 -8.52 -4.15
N ARG A 269 6.37 -8.94 -3.53
CA ARG A 269 6.23 -10.20 -2.78
C ARG A 269 5.27 -11.11 -3.52
N ARG A 270 5.72 -12.25 -4.04
CA ARG A 270 4.86 -13.19 -4.80
C ARG A 270 4.04 -12.48 -5.90
N ASN A 271 4.68 -11.58 -6.65
CA ASN A 271 4.08 -10.71 -7.67
C ASN A 271 3.11 -9.62 -7.17
N GLN A 272 2.98 -9.42 -5.86
CA GLN A 272 2.28 -8.28 -5.27
C GLN A 272 3.27 -7.14 -5.05
N LYS A 273 3.05 -5.99 -5.69
CA LYS A 273 3.87 -4.78 -5.51
C LYS A 273 3.75 -4.29 -4.05
N VAL A 274 4.88 -3.91 -3.45
CA VAL A 274 4.97 -3.50 -2.03
C VAL A 274 5.46 -2.06 -1.90
N LEU A 275 6.57 -1.74 -2.58
CA LEU A 275 7.13 -0.41 -2.70
C LEU A 275 7.30 -0.06 -4.18
N GLU A 276 6.96 1.17 -4.51
CA GLU A 276 7.05 1.74 -5.84
C GLU A 276 7.76 3.07 -5.77
N GLU A 277 8.58 3.41 -6.77
CA GLU A 277 9.24 4.70 -6.82
C GLU A 277 9.26 5.31 -8.22
N SER A 278 9.37 6.63 -8.29
CA SER A 278 9.47 7.35 -9.55
C SER A 278 10.38 8.57 -9.39
N PRO A 279 11.33 8.79 -10.30
CA PRO A 279 11.75 7.91 -11.41
C PRO A 279 12.48 6.63 -10.93
N SER A 280 12.83 5.74 -11.86
CA SER A 280 13.71 4.59 -11.59
C SER A 280 15.16 5.04 -11.39
N CYS A 281 15.88 4.36 -10.48
CA CYS A 281 17.31 4.57 -10.26
C CYS A 281 18.19 3.98 -11.37
N LEU A 282 17.67 3.00 -12.12
CA LEU A 282 18.43 2.27 -13.13
C LEU A 282 18.57 3.05 -14.45
N LEU A 283 17.53 3.80 -14.84
CA LEU A 283 17.43 4.31 -16.21
C LEU A 283 18.18 5.61 -16.46
N THR A 284 19.00 5.63 -17.52
CA THR A 284 19.51 6.89 -18.09
C THR A 284 18.40 7.70 -18.79
N PRO A 285 18.60 9.01 -19.02
CA PRO A 285 17.68 9.81 -19.82
C PRO A 285 17.41 9.23 -21.22
N GLU A 286 18.40 8.62 -21.85
CA GLU A 286 18.29 8.02 -23.18
C GLU A 286 17.38 6.79 -23.18
N THR A 287 17.64 5.83 -22.28
CA THR A 287 16.82 4.61 -22.15
C THR A 287 15.38 4.97 -21.78
N ARG A 288 15.19 5.88 -20.83
CA ARG A 288 13.88 6.41 -20.45
C ARG A 288 13.10 6.96 -21.64
N LYS A 289 13.75 7.81 -22.43
CA LYS A 289 13.11 8.41 -23.62
C LYS A 289 12.73 7.35 -24.65
N GLU A 290 13.57 6.33 -24.82
CA GLU A 290 13.30 5.22 -25.75
C GLU A 290 12.14 4.34 -25.28
N MET A 291 12.08 4.01 -23.97
CA MET A 291 10.92 3.32 -23.37
C MET A 291 9.63 4.13 -23.54
N GLN A 292 9.67 5.44 -23.27
CA GLN A 292 8.54 6.34 -23.48
C GLN A 292 8.09 6.38 -24.95
N ARG A 293 9.04 6.43 -25.89
CA ARG A 293 8.75 6.40 -27.33
C ARG A 293 8.02 5.11 -27.72
N GLN A 294 8.47 3.97 -27.21
CA GLN A 294 7.84 2.67 -27.48
C GLN A 294 6.45 2.55 -26.83
N ALA A 295 6.28 3.05 -25.59
CA ALA A 295 4.98 3.10 -24.94
C ALA A 295 3.97 3.96 -25.71
N ILE A 296 4.39 5.12 -26.22
CA ILE A 296 3.55 5.98 -27.08
C ILE A 296 3.18 5.27 -28.39
N ALA A 297 4.15 4.59 -29.01
CA ALA A 297 3.91 3.84 -30.25
C ALA A 297 2.86 2.73 -30.04
N LEU A 298 2.96 2.00 -28.93
CA LEU A 298 1.98 0.98 -28.55
C LEU A 298 0.59 1.56 -28.35
N CYS A 299 0.48 2.67 -27.60
CA CYS A 299 -0.79 3.35 -27.37
C CYS A 299 -1.48 3.76 -28.68
N LYS A 300 -0.71 4.31 -29.61
CA LYS A 300 -1.22 4.70 -30.94
C LYS A 300 -1.66 3.49 -31.75
N ALA A 301 -0.93 2.38 -31.69
CA ALA A 301 -1.24 1.16 -32.43
C ALA A 301 -2.58 0.53 -32.00
N VAL A 302 -2.94 0.65 -30.73
CA VAL A 302 -4.20 0.09 -30.18
C VAL A 302 -5.34 1.10 -30.09
N GLY A 303 -5.14 2.35 -30.53
CA GLY A 303 -6.13 3.42 -30.40
C GLY A 303 -6.49 3.72 -28.93
N TYR A 304 -5.49 3.68 -28.05
CA TYR A 304 -5.68 3.84 -26.62
C TYR A 304 -6.22 5.22 -26.25
N GLN A 305 -7.05 5.29 -25.20
CA GLN A 305 -7.56 6.53 -24.61
C GLN A 305 -7.51 6.44 -23.08
N SER A 306 -7.57 7.59 -22.41
CA SER A 306 -7.47 7.72 -20.95
C SER A 306 -6.07 7.35 -20.43
N ALA A 307 -5.95 7.10 -19.13
CA ALA A 307 -4.72 6.66 -18.49
C ALA A 307 -4.48 5.15 -18.70
N GLY A 308 -3.22 4.78 -18.90
CA GLY A 308 -2.79 3.38 -19.01
C GLY A 308 -1.35 3.22 -18.55
N THR A 309 -0.88 1.99 -18.41
CA THR A 309 0.51 1.73 -18.04
C THR A 309 1.08 0.59 -18.87
N VAL A 310 2.22 0.84 -19.51
CA VAL A 310 2.96 -0.16 -20.27
C VAL A 310 4.07 -0.71 -19.37
N GLU A 311 4.00 -1.99 -19.01
CA GLU A 311 4.94 -2.65 -18.11
C GLU A 311 6.09 -3.29 -18.91
N PHE A 312 7.31 -3.10 -18.42
CA PHE A 312 8.54 -3.66 -18.96
C PHE A 312 9.30 -4.42 -17.88
N ILE A 313 10.09 -5.39 -18.32
CA ILE A 313 11.19 -5.96 -17.54
C ILE A 313 12.50 -5.42 -18.11
N CYS A 314 13.31 -4.79 -17.27
CA CYS A 314 14.62 -4.26 -17.63
C CYS A 314 15.73 -5.09 -16.98
N ALA A 315 16.80 -5.39 -17.68
CA ALA A 315 18.00 -5.97 -17.09
C ALA A 315 18.97 -4.89 -16.61
N ASP A 316 20.00 -5.27 -15.86
CA ASP A 316 21.03 -4.37 -15.32
C ASP A 316 21.74 -3.54 -16.40
N ASP A 317 21.86 -4.08 -17.62
CA ASP A 317 22.45 -3.41 -18.79
C ASP A 317 21.48 -2.44 -19.50
N GLN A 318 20.31 -2.21 -18.91
CA GLN A 318 19.21 -1.39 -19.43
C GLN A 318 18.55 -1.92 -20.71
N SER A 319 18.84 -3.16 -21.11
CA SER A 319 17.99 -3.85 -22.09
C SER A 319 16.60 -4.05 -21.48
N PHE A 320 15.55 -3.73 -22.23
CA PHE A 320 14.18 -3.73 -21.72
C PHE A 320 13.21 -4.39 -22.69
N TYR A 321 12.22 -5.08 -22.12
CA TYR A 321 11.28 -5.90 -22.88
C TYR A 321 9.86 -5.74 -22.36
N PHE A 322 8.91 -5.58 -23.27
CA PHE A 322 7.49 -5.47 -22.99
C PHE A 322 6.94 -6.74 -22.31
N LEU A 323 6.30 -6.54 -21.16
CA LEU A 323 5.56 -7.57 -20.44
C LEU A 323 4.09 -7.56 -20.86
N GLU A 324 3.40 -6.48 -20.52
CA GLU A 324 1.98 -6.28 -20.78
C GLU A 324 1.61 -4.79 -20.69
N MET A 325 0.35 -4.46 -21.02
CA MET A 325 -0.20 -3.12 -20.80
C MET A 325 -1.44 -3.25 -19.94
N ASN A 326 -1.43 -2.60 -18.78
CA ASN A 326 -2.60 -2.52 -17.92
C ASN A 326 -3.50 -1.39 -18.44
N THR A 327 -4.71 -1.75 -18.85
CA THR A 327 -5.63 -0.85 -19.55
C THR A 327 -6.49 -0.07 -18.57
N ARG A 328 -5.85 0.55 -17.57
CA ARG A 328 -6.47 1.23 -16.43
C ARG A 328 -5.49 2.19 -15.76
N LEU A 329 -6.00 2.98 -14.81
CA LEU A 329 -5.16 3.66 -13.83
C LEU A 329 -4.44 2.62 -12.96
N GLN A 330 -3.13 2.80 -12.72
CA GLN A 330 -2.40 1.95 -11.77
C GLN A 330 -2.59 2.41 -10.33
N VAL A 331 -2.40 1.50 -9.38
CA VAL A 331 -2.58 1.77 -7.95
C VAL A 331 -1.57 2.84 -7.51
N GLU A 332 -0.33 2.65 -7.95
CA GLU A 332 0.90 3.41 -7.74
C GLU A 332 1.02 4.67 -8.62
N HIS A 333 -0.07 5.12 -9.26
CA HIS A 333 -0.07 6.39 -9.96
C HIS A 333 0.34 7.63 -9.12
N PRO A 334 0.14 7.69 -7.78
CA PRO A 334 0.51 8.87 -6.99
C PRO A 334 2.00 9.23 -7.03
N VAL A 335 2.93 8.28 -7.16
CA VAL A 335 4.36 8.62 -7.31
C VAL A 335 4.62 9.42 -8.59
N THR A 336 3.90 9.08 -9.67
CA THR A 336 3.95 9.85 -10.93
C THR A 336 3.34 11.23 -10.76
N GLU A 337 2.21 11.34 -10.05
CA GLU A 337 1.55 12.63 -9.80
C GLU A 337 2.46 13.57 -9.00
N PHE A 338 3.17 13.07 -8.00
CA PHE A 338 4.05 13.89 -7.16
C PHE A 338 5.18 14.55 -7.94
N ILE A 339 5.89 13.78 -8.76
CA ILE A 339 7.07 14.30 -9.47
C ILE A 339 6.72 15.13 -10.71
N THR A 340 5.47 15.06 -11.20
CA THR A 340 5.00 15.79 -12.39
C THR A 340 4.01 16.91 -12.08
N GLY A 341 3.37 16.89 -10.91
CA GLY A 341 2.30 17.82 -10.51
C GLY A 341 0.99 17.64 -11.31
N GLN A 342 0.84 16.54 -12.05
CA GLN A 342 -0.35 16.28 -12.86
C GLN A 342 -1.34 15.39 -12.10
N ASP A 343 -2.62 15.77 -12.09
CA ASP A 343 -3.70 14.91 -11.59
C ASP A 343 -4.18 14.01 -12.74
N LEU A 344 -3.84 12.73 -12.66
CA LEU A 344 -4.15 11.77 -13.74
C LEU A 344 -5.65 11.50 -13.83
N VAL A 345 -6.36 11.45 -12.70
CA VAL A 345 -7.82 11.28 -12.68
C VAL A 345 -8.52 12.47 -13.35
N LYS A 346 -8.00 13.68 -13.17
CA LYS A 346 -8.52 14.89 -13.85
C LYS A 346 -8.41 14.75 -15.37
N GLU A 347 -7.27 14.29 -15.88
CA GLU A 347 -7.08 14.08 -17.32
C GLU A 347 -8.00 12.95 -17.83
N MET A 348 -8.15 11.85 -17.09
CA MET A 348 -9.08 10.78 -17.43
C MET A 348 -10.52 11.31 -17.60
N LEU A 349 -10.99 12.16 -16.66
CA LEU A 349 -12.32 12.77 -16.73
C LEU A 349 -12.48 13.70 -17.94
N ASN A 350 -11.48 14.50 -18.26
CA ASN A 350 -11.52 15.38 -19.44
C ASN A 350 -11.55 14.58 -20.74
N VAL A 351 -10.69 13.57 -20.88
CA VAL A 351 -10.62 12.71 -22.06
C VAL A 351 -11.94 11.97 -22.27
N ALA A 352 -12.52 11.40 -21.21
CA ALA A 352 -13.80 10.70 -21.29
C ALA A 352 -14.97 11.62 -21.72
N ALA A 353 -14.87 12.92 -21.42
CA ALA A 353 -15.83 13.93 -21.89
C ALA A 353 -15.57 14.38 -23.35
N GLY A 354 -14.71 13.68 -24.09
CA GLY A 354 -14.35 13.98 -25.47
C GLY A 354 -13.42 15.17 -25.62
N ARG A 355 -12.85 15.70 -24.53
CA ARG A 355 -11.92 16.83 -24.58
C ARG A 355 -10.52 16.35 -25.00
N LYS A 356 -9.73 17.28 -25.52
CA LYS A 356 -8.29 17.06 -25.71
C LYS A 356 -7.59 16.99 -24.34
N LEU A 357 -6.38 16.43 -24.32
CA LEU A 357 -5.47 16.60 -23.18
C LEU A 357 -5.37 18.08 -22.80
N SER A 358 -5.16 18.36 -21.50
CA SER A 358 -5.09 19.74 -21.04
C SER A 358 -4.02 20.55 -21.78
N GLU A 359 -4.25 21.86 -21.94
CA GLU A 359 -3.31 22.73 -22.66
C GLU A 359 -1.89 22.67 -22.08
N GLY A 360 -1.74 22.44 -20.78
CA GLY A 360 -0.45 22.25 -20.12
C GLY A 360 0.31 21.05 -20.69
N LEU A 361 -0.35 19.89 -20.76
CA LEU A 361 0.24 18.68 -21.35
C LEU A 361 0.51 18.85 -22.85
N LEU A 362 -0.40 19.47 -23.60
CA LEU A 362 -0.20 19.73 -25.03
C LEU A 362 0.99 20.66 -25.30
N LYS A 363 1.22 21.67 -24.44
CA LYS A 363 2.38 22.58 -24.54
C LYS A 363 3.69 21.90 -24.19
N ILE A 364 3.68 20.97 -23.23
CA ILE A 364 4.84 20.15 -22.85
C ILE A 364 5.23 19.19 -23.98
N GLY A 365 4.23 18.60 -24.64
CA GLY A 365 4.41 17.62 -25.71
C GLY A 365 4.39 16.17 -25.20
N PRO A 366 4.90 15.21 -26.01
CA PRO A 366 4.71 13.79 -25.76
C PRO A 366 5.50 13.22 -24.58
N HIS A 367 6.52 13.93 -24.08
CA HIS A 367 7.36 13.48 -22.97
C HIS A 367 7.23 14.47 -21.80
N VAL A 368 6.58 14.03 -20.71
CA VAL A 368 6.32 14.88 -19.55
C VAL A 368 7.57 14.97 -18.67
N PRO A 369 8.05 16.19 -18.33
CA PRO A 369 9.19 16.38 -17.44
C PRO A 369 8.81 16.12 -15.98
N PHE A 370 9.82 15.96 -15.13
CA PHE A 370 9.65 15.73 -13.70
C PHE A 370 10.68 16.47 -12.87
N LYS A 371 10.41 16.56 -11.56
CA LYS A 371 11.32 17.09 -10.55
C LYS A 371 11.23 16.22 -9.30
N GLY A 372 12.36 16.10 -8.60
CA GLY A 372 12.45 15.34 -7.37
C GLY A 372 12.26 13.84 -7.56
N HIS A 373 11.96 13.16 -6.45
CA HIS A 373 11.76 11.71 -6.38
C HIS A 373 10.60 11.40 -5.45
N ALA A 374 9.80 10.40 -5.79
CA ALA A 374 8.71 9.93 -4.97
C ALA A 374 8.81 8.42 -4.69
N ILE A 375 8.42 8.01 -3.49
CA ILE A 375 8.34 6.60 -3.06
C ILE A 375 6.95 6.38 -2.49
N GLU A 376 6.29 5.30 -2.88
CA GLU A 376 5.02 4.83 -2.34
C GLU A 376 5.21 3.49 -1.65
N ALA A 377 4.53 3.33 -0.52
CA ALA A 377 4.43 2.11 0.26
C ALA A 377 2.97 1.68 0.39
N ARG A 378 2.69 0.44 0.02
CA ARG A 378 1.37 -0.18 0.24
C ARG A 378 1.25 -0.70 1.66
N VAL A 379 0.42 -0.04 2.46
CA VAL A 379 0.12 -0.47 3.82
C VAL A 379 -1.02 -1.48 3.77
N TYR A 380 -0.68 -2.75 4.00
CA TYR A 380 -1.60 -3.87 3.96
C TYR A 380 -1.95 -4.35 5.36
N ALA A 381 -3.19 -4.80 5.53
CA ALA A 381 -3.65 -5.62 6.64
C ALA A 381 -3.14 -7.07 6.49
N GLU A 382 -1.82 -7.23 6.49
CA GLU A 382 -1.11 -8.50 6.43
C GLU A 382 -0.09 -8.55 7.56
N ASP A 383 0.05 -9.69 8.26
CA ASP A 383 1.00 -9.84 9.37
C ASP A 383 2.33 -10.44 8.89
N PRO A 384 3.43 -9.66 8.75
CA PRO A 384 4.70 -10.17 8.24
C PRO A 384 5.32 -11.26 9.11
N PHE A 385 5.07 -11.25 10.43
CA PHE A 385 5.58 -12.24 11.38
C PHE A 385 4.91 -13.59 11.21
N ARG A 386 3.69 -13.62 10.66
CA ARG A 386 2.94 -14.82 10.31
C ARG A 386 2.99 -15.09 8.80
N ASN A 387 4.13 -14.86 8.14
CA ASN A 387 4.29 -15.06 6.69
C ASN A 387 3.29 -14.23 5.86
N PHE A 388 2.99 -13.02 6.31
CA PHE A 388 2.08 -12.06 5.68
C PHE A 388 0.69 -12.65 5.44
N MET A 389 0.19 -13.40 6.41
CA MET A 389 -1.19 -13.85 6.40
C MET A 389 -2.12 -12.62 6.48
N PRO A 390 -3.20 -12.58 5.69
CA PRO A 390 -4.20 -11.53 5.79
C PRO A 390 -4.78 -11.41 7.20
N SER A 391 -5.02 -10.18 7.61
CA SER A 391 -5.57 -9.83 8.90
C SER A 391 -6.87 -9.05 8.72
N THR A 392 -7.87 -9.38 9.54
CA THR A 392 -9.17 -8.71 9.53
C THR A 392 -9.50 -8.21 10.93
N GLY A 393 -10.22 -7.11 11.02
CA GLY A 393 -10.66 -6.56 12.30
C GLY A 393 -10.93 -5.07 12.23
N PRO A 394 -11.39 -4.48 13.33
CA PRO A 394 -11.53 -3.03 13.45
C PRO A 394 -10.16 -2.36 13.58
N LEU A 395 -10.03 -1.17 13.00
CA LEU A 395 -8.96 -0.22 13.27
C LEU A 395 -9.28 0.49 14.59
N ILE A 396 -8.80 -0.06 15.70
CA ILE A 396 -9.01 0.47 17.06
C ILE A 396 -8.34 1.84 17.21
N ARG A 397 -7.15 1.98 16.62
CA ARG A 397 -6.46 3.27 16.50
C ARG A 397 -5.94 3.39 15.07
N TYR A 398 -6.20 4.52 14.44
CA TYR A 398 -5.68 4.82 13.11
C TYR A 398 -5.30 6.29 13.08
N GLN A 399 -4.00 6.56 13.17
CA GLN A 399 -3.46 7.91 13.08
C GLN A 399 -2.42 7.92 11.97
N GLU A 400 -2.81 8.55 10.87
CA GLU A 400 -1.93 8.86 9.76
C GLU A 400 -0.74 9.71 10.22
N PRO A 401 0.48 9.49 9.67
CA PRO A 401 1.60 10.35 9.98
C PRO A 401 1.26 11.78 9.58
N HIS A 402 1.33 12.68 10.55
CA HIS A 402 1.06 14.09 10.32
C HIS A 402 2.10 14.65 9.34
N ALA A 403 1.73 14.80 8.06
CA ALA A 403 2.16 15.97 7.33
C ALA A 403 1.68 17.16 8.16
N ALA A 404 2.51 18.19 8.40
CA ALA A 404 2.02 19.42 9.03
C ALA A 404 0.67 19.84 8.39
N PHE A 405 -0.44 19.70 9.14
CA PHE A 405 -1.83 20.14 8.92
C PHE A 405 -2.40 20.15 7.49
N ILE A 406 -3.37 19.30 7.12
CA ILE A 406 -4.36 19.64 6.07
C ILE A 406 -5.60 20.24 6.77
N PRO A 407 -5.91 21.54 6.62
CA PRO A 407 -7.29 22.00 6.60
C PRO A 407 -7.88 21.68 5.22
N ASP A 408 -9.12 21.19 5.20
CA ASP A 408 -9.90 21.13 3.97
C ASP A 408 -9.99 22.52 3.33
N GLY A 409 -9.44 22.71 2.13
CA GLY A 409 -9.64 23.95 1.38
C GLY A 409 -8.54 24.40 0.41
N ASP A 410 -7.33 23.83 0.49
CA ASP A 410 -6.21 24.39 -0.28
C ASP A 410 -6.15 23.92 -1.74
N SER A 411 -5.68 24.83 -2.59
CA SER A 411 -5.58 24.66 -4.04
C SER A 411 -4.67 23.47 -4.44
N PRO A 412 -4.84 22.85 -5.62
CA PRO A 412 -3.96 21.78 -6.09
C PRO A 412 -2.46 22.13 -6.00
N GLU A 413 -2.11 23.40 -6.21
CA GLU A 413 -0.73 23.91 -6.15
C GLU A 413 -0.08 23.83 -4.76
N GLU A 414 -0.87 23.78 -3.68
CA GLU A 414 -0.36 23.66 -2.30
C GLU A 414 -0.30 22.22 -1.81
N SER A 415 -1.13 21.33 -2.37
CA SER A 415 -1.09 19.90 -2.05
C SER A 415 0.21 19.21 -2.47
N TYR A 416 0.89 19.72 -3.51
CA TYR A 416 2.18 19.21 -4.00
C TYR A 416 3.41 19.78 -3.29
N LYS A 417 3.24 20.69 -2.30
CA LYS A 417 4.36 21.25 -1.51
C LYS A 417 4.70 20.44 -0.25
N ARG A 418 4.04 19.30 -0.04
CA ARG A 418 4.13 18.52 1.20
C ARG A 418 4.89 17.22 0.95
N PRO A 419 5.81 16.84 1.84
CA PRO A 419 6.66 15.66 1.63
C PRO A 419 5.93 14.33 1.81
N ILE A 420 4.68 14.32 2.31
CA ILE A 420 3.91 13.11 2.63
C ILE A 420 2.47 13.27 2.15
N ARG A 421 1.93 12.24 1.50
CA ARG A 421 0.52 12.07 1.09
C ARG A 421 0.04 10.69 1.50
N ILE A 422 -1.23 10.60 1.86
CA ILE A 422 -1.90 9.33 2.12
C ILE A 422 -3.20 9.27 1.32
N ASP A 423 -3.30 8.20 0.54
CA ASP A 423 -4.53 7.81 -0.12
C ASP A 423 -5.11 6.62 0.66
N THR A 424 -6.25 6.83 1.33
CA THR A 424 -6.89 5.84 2.21
C THR A 424 -8.37 5.69 1.89
N GLY A 425 -8.89 4.49 2.16
CA GLY A 425 -10.32 4.15 2.08
C GLY A 425 -10.95 3.90 3.44
N VAL A 426 -10.21 4.13 4.53
CA VAL A 426 -10.58 3.79 5.90
C VAL A 426 -10.25 4.93 6.86
N ASP A 427 -10.86 4.89 8.04
CA ASP A 427 -10.59 5.77 9.16
C ASP A 427 -10.58 5.00 10.49
N GLU A 428 -10.28 5.68 11.60
CA GLU A 428 -10.37 5.07 12.93
C GLU A 428 -11.80 4.55 13.19
N GLY A 429 -11.91 3.29 13.60
CA GLY A 429 -13.17 2.58 13.76
C GLY A 429 -13.64 1.79 12.53
N SER A 430 -13.10 2.04 11.34
CA SER A 430 -13.37 1.22 10.15
C SER A 430 -12.95 -0.25 10.38
N ALA A 431 -13.63 -1.18 9.71
CA ALA A 431 -13.29 -2.60 9.77
C ALA A 431 -12.74 -3.12 8.45
N ILE A 432 -11.58 -3.78 8.51
CA ILE A 432 -11.06 -4.56 7.37
C ILE A 432 -11.70 -5.95 7.41
N ASN A 433 -12.39 -6.31 6.33
CA ASN A 433 -13.13 -7.56 6.21
C ASN A 433 -12.50 -8.51 5.18
N MET A 434 -12.88 -9.79 5.23
CA MET A 434 -12.30 -10.84 4.38
C MET A 434 -12.71 -10.82 2.91
N PHE A 435 -13.71 -10.02 2.51
CA PHE A 435 -14.27 -10.10 1.16
C PHE A 435 -13.47 -9.31 0.11
N TYR A 436 -12.64 -8.37 0.56
CA TYR A 436 -11.93 -7.42 -0.30
C TYR A 436 -10.43 -7.44 -0.06
N ASP A 437 -9.73 -6.62 -0.85
CA ASP A 437 -8.28 -6.46 -0.78
C ASP A 437 -7.81 -5.95 0.61
N PRO A 438 -6.67 -6.44 1.14
CA PRO A 438 -6.13 -6.02 2.44
C PRO A 438 -5.59 -4.59 2.48
N LEU A 439 -5.54 -3.85 1.36
CA LEU A 439 -4.93 -2.52 1.32
C LEU A 439 -5.68 -1.56 2.24
N ILE A 440 -4.98 -1.07 3.26
CA ILE A 440 -5.46 -0.07 4.22
C ILE A 440 -5.31 1.31 3.58
N SER A 441 -4.10 1.61 3.13
CA SER A 441 -3.73 2.90 2.54
C SER A 441 -2.49 2.80 1.67
N LYS A 442 -2.28 3.80 0.83
CA LYS A 442 -1.02 4.07 0.16
C LYS A 442 -0.36 5.25 0.85
N LEU A 443 0.84 5.04 1.39
CA LEU A 443 1.67 6.09 1.97
C LEU A 443 2.69 6.52 0.93
N ILE A 444 2.69 7.79 0.55
CA ILE A 444 3.55 8.30 -0.51
C ILE A 444 4.37 9.46 0.01
N THR A 445 5.67 9.47 -0.29
CA THR A 445 6.58 10.54 0.08
C THR A 445 7.28 11.14 -1.12
N TYR A 446 7.69 12.39 -0.98
CA TYR A 446 8.40 13.16 -1.98
C TYR A 446 9.65 13.80 -1.36
N GLY A 447 10.69 13.98 -2.16
CA GLY A 447 11.90 14.74 -1.82
C GLY A 447 12.52 15.38 -3.07
N ALA A 448 13.41 16.35 -2.87
CA ALA A 448 14.19 16.95 -3.95
C ALA A 448 15.11 15.93 -4.63
N ASP A 449 15.49 14.89 -3.90
CA ASP A 449 16.16 13.69 -4.38
C ASP A 449 15.59 12.43 -3.70
N ARG A 450 16.06 11.26 -4.15
CA ARG A 450 15.64 9.97 -3.60
C ARG A 450 15.97 9.81 -2.12
N ARG A 451 17.12 10.33 -1.67
CA ARG A 451 17.56 10.20 -0.27
C ARG A 451 16.61 10.94 0.65
N GLU A 452 16.20 12.15 0.27
CA GLU A 452 15.22 12.93 1.02
C GLU A 452 13.85 12.25 1.00
N SER A 453 13.39 11.73 -0.14
CA SER A 453 12.12 11.00 -0.23
C SER A 453 12.10 9.75 0.66
N LEU A 454 13.21 9.01 0.70
CA LEU A 454 13.39 7.83 1.56
C LEU A 454 13.45 8.20 3.05
N ALA A 455 14.14 9.27 3.41
CA ALA A 455 14.15 9.77 4.79
C ALA A 455 12.74 10.17 5.25
N ASN A 456 11.98 10.86 4.38
CA ASN A 456 10.59 11.19 4.63
C ASN A 456 9.72 9.93 4.79
N MET A 457 9.97 8.88 3.98
CA MET A 457 9.25 7.60 4.11
C MET A 457 9.52 6.93 5.46
N CYS A 458 10.79 6.85 5.88
CA CYS A 458 11.16 6.30 7.18
C CYS A 458 10.47 7.04 8.34
N MET A 459 10.53 8.37 8.35
CA MET A 459 9.87 9.19 9.37
C MET A 459 8.34 9.02 9.35
N ALA A 460 7.74 8.95 8.16
CA ALA A 460 6.30 8.76 8.01
C ALA A 460 5.86 7.39 8.52
N LEU A 461 6.59 6.32 8.21
CA LEU A 461 6.31 4.98 8.72
C LEU A 461 6.46 4.90 10.26
N ASP A 462 7.47 5.57 10.82
CA ASP A 462 7.67 5.63 12.28
C ASP A 462 6.53 6.36 13.00
N ALA A 463 5.93 7.35 12.34
CA ALA A 463 4.79 8.11 12.84
C ALA A 463 3.41 7.54 12.48
N TYR A 464 3.34 6.46 11.68
CA TYR A 464 2.08 5.87 11.25
C TYR A 464 1.56 4.87 12.28
N VAL A 465 0.48 5.22 12.97
CA VAL A 465 -0.15 4.38 13.98
C VAL A 465 -1.33 3.62 13.39
N VAL A 466 -1.20 2.29 13.35
CA VAL A 466 -2.30 1.37 13.03
C VAL A 466 -2.39 0.35 14.15
N LYS A 467 -3.54 0.25 14.83
CA LYS A 467 -3.78 -0.69 15.94
C LYS A 467 -5.12 -1.40 15.75
N GLY A 468 -5.14 -2.68 16.11
CA GLY A 468 -6.37 -3.51 16.16
C GLY A 468 -6.32 -4.73 15.25
N LEU A 469 -5.49 -4.69 14.21
CA LEU A 469 -5.25 -5.80 13.28
C LEU A 469 -3.76 -5.87 12.94
N GLY A 470 -3.27 -7.04 12.53
CA GLY A 470 -1.91 -7.19 11.99
C GLY A 470 -1.73 -6.47 10.67
N HIS A 471 -0.58 -5.83 10.49
CA HIS A 471 -0.28 -5.00 9.32
C HIS A 471 1.22 -5.00 8.98
N ASN A 472 1.59 -4.56 7.79
CA ASN A 472 2.95 -4.70 7.25
C ASN A 472 3.93 -3.53 7.55
N LEU A 473 3.55 -2.53 8.35
CA LEU A 473 4.38 -1.34 8.64
C LEU A 473 5.81 -1.65 9.08
N SER A 474 6.03 -2.60 10.01
CA SER A 474 7.37 -3.02 10.44
C SER A 474 8.23 -3.52 9.29
N PHE A 475 7.64 -4.30 8.39
CA PHE A 475 8.33 -4.82 7.22
C PHE A 475 8.68 -3.70 6.24
N LEU A 476 7.73 -2.80 5.95
CA LEU A 476 7.99 -1.63 5.08
C LEU A 476 9.14 -0.78 5.62
N ARG A 477 9.14 -0.51 6.93
CA ARG A 477 10.18 0.28 7.59
C ARG A 477 11.56 -0.39 7.52
N ASP A 478 11.60 -1.72 7.61
CA ASP A 478 12.82 -2.51 7.48
C ASP A 478 13.36 -2.52 6.04
N VAL A 479 12.47 -2.61 5.05
CA VAL A 479 12.88 -2.50 3.64
C VAL A 479 13.48 -1.13 3.36
N CYS A 480 12.88 -0.05 3.87
CA CYS A 480 13.41 1.31 3.68
C CYS A 480 14.79 1.52 4.30
N ARG A 481 15.16 0.79 5.37
CA ARG A 481 16.51 0.85 5.98
C ARG A 481 17.52 -0.12 5.35
N ASN A 482 17.08 -1.06 4.52
CA ASN A 482 17.97 -2.03 3.90
C ASN A 482 18.96 -1.33 2.96
N ALA A 483 20.25 -1.64 3.09
CA ALA A 483 21.31 -0.98 2.34
C ALA A 483 21.18 -1.14 0.80
N GLU A 484 20.69 -2.30 0.34
CA GLU A 484 20.49 -2.58 -1.08
C GLU A 484 19.39 -1.68 -1.65
N PHE A 485 18.24 -1.58 -0.96
CA PHE A 485 17.16 -0.67 -1.36
C PHE A 485 17.58 0.80 -1.24
N ALA A 486 18.23 1.20 -0.14
CA ALA A 486 18.69 2.57 0.08
C ALA A 486 19.69 3.03 -1.00
N SER A 487 20.51 2.12 -1.52
CA SER A 487 21.46 2.41 -2.61
C SER A 487 20.81 2.58 -4.00
N GLY A 488 19.56 2.15 -4.17
CA GLY A 488 18.88 2.12 -5.47
C GLY A 488 19.26 0.92 -6.37
N HIS A 489 20.08 -0.02 -5.88
CA HIS A 489 20.50 -1.21 -6.61
C HIS A 489 19.74 -2.44 -6.13
N TYR A 490 18.53 -2.63 -6.61
CA TYR A 490 17.67 -3.75 -6.23
C TYR A 490 16.91 -4.27 -7.45
N SER A 491 16.49 -5.54 -7.43
CA SER A 491 15.74 -6.15 -8.53
C SER A 491 14.45 -6.81 -8.02
N THR A 492 13.71 -7.47 -8.90
CA THR A 492 12.53 -8.28 -8.54
C THR A 492 12.83 -9.41 -7.56
N ASN A 493 14.10 -9.77 -7.37
CA ASN A 493 14.56 -10.74 -6.37
C ASN A 493 14.84 -10.14 -4.98
N PHE A 494 14.65 -8.83 -4.78
CA PHE A 494 15.01 -8.15 -3.53
C PHE A 494 14.41 -8.81 -2.29
N ILE A 495 13.09 -9.05 -2.26
CA ILE A 495 12.41 -9.64 -1.10
C ILE A 495 12.85 -11.10 -0.86
N PRO A 496 12.80 -12.02 -1.85
CA PRO A 496 13.28 -13.39 -1.66
C PRO A 496 14.73 -13.49 -1.19
N LYS A 497 15.60 -12.58 -1.66
CA LYS A 497 17.02 -12.52 -1.29
C LYS A 497 17.24 -12.04 0.15
N ASN A 498 16.57 -10.95 0.54
CA ASN A 498 16.79 -10.30 1.84
C ASN A 498 15.95 -10.92 2.96
N TYR A 499 14.82 -11.58 2.63
CA TYR A 499 13.89 -12.18 3.59
C TYR A 499 13.58 -13.66 3.25
N PRO A 500 14.59 -14.54 3.09
CA PRO A 500 14.38 -15.92 2.61
C PRO A 500 13.57 -16.78 3.58
N LYS A 501 13.56 -16.42 4.87
CA LYS A 501 12.78 -17.08 5.93
C LYS A 501 11.59 -16.25 6.39
N GLY A 502 11.11 -15.34 5.54
CA GLY A 502 10.13 -14.33 5.92
C GLY A 502 10.71 -13.23 6.82
N PHE A 503 9.84 -12.33 7.28
CA PHE A 503 10.24 -11.24 8.16
C PHE A 503 10.40 -11.73 9.61
N GLN A 504 11.56 -11.47 10.19
CA GLN A 504 11.94 -11.95 11.54
C GLN A 504 12.01 -10.82 12.57
N GLY A 505 11.49 -9.64 12.22
CA GLY A 505 11.63 -8.41 13.02
C GLY A 505 12.87 -7.60 12.67
N VAL A 506 12.87 -6.35 13.13
CA VAL A 506 13.95 -5.39 12.92
C VAL A 506 15.00 -5.53 14.01
N GLN A 507 16.27 -5.51 13.62
CA GLN A 507 17.40 -5.44 14.56
C GLN A 507 17.83 -3.98 14.70
N LEU A 508 17.70 -3.42 15.91
CA LEU A 508 18.16 -2.06 16.19
C LEU A 508 19.68 -2.01 16.33
N THR A 509 20.29 -0.95 15.83
CA THR A 509 21.70 -0.66 16.10
C THR A 509 21.90 -0.23 17.56
N ALA A 510 23.13 -0.28 18.08
CA ALA A 510 23.39 0.16 19.46
C ALA A 510 22.97 1.63 19.74
N PRO A 511 23.18 2.61 18.82
CA PRO A 511 22.61 3.95 18.97
C PRO A 511 21.09 3.98 18.99
N GLU A 512 20.42 3.28 18.06
CA GLU A 512 18.96 3.20 18.01
C GLU A 512 18.38 2.56 19.29
N LEU A 513 19.04 1.54 19.81
CA LEU A 513 18.69 0.89 21.07
C LEU A 513 18.85 1.86 22.26
N THR A 514 19.91 2.66 22.26
CA THR A 514 20.14 3.72 23.24
C THR A 514 19.00 4.74 23.20
N HIS A 515 18.54 5.14 22.01
CA HIS A 515 17.40 6.06 21.84
C HIS A 515 16.09 5.44 22.31
N LEU A 516 15.78 4.20 21.94
CA LEU A 516 14.58 3.49 22.41
C LEU A 516 14.52 3.43 23.93
N VAL A 517 15.62 3.03 24.57
CA VAL A 517 15.72 2.94 26.04
C VAL A 517 15.56 4.32 26.68
N THR A 518 16.14 5.36 26.09
CA THR A 518 15.99 6.75 26.57
C THR A 518 14.54 7.20 26.47
N TYR A 519 13.85 6.97 25.34
CA TYR A 519 12.44 7.31 25.19
C TYR A 519 11.53 6.54 26.15
N ALA A 520 11.76 5.24 26.36
CA ALA A 520 11.00 4.46 27.33
C ALA A 520 11.14 5.03 28.75
N ALA A 521 12.36 5.45 29.13
CA ALA A 521 12.62 6.10 30.41
C ALA A 521 11.94 7.49 30.51
N LEU A 522 11.92 8.27 29.43
CA LEU A 522 11.22 9.56 29.35
C LEU A 522 9.71 9.40 29.50
N ILE A 523 9.10 8.40 28.86
CA ILE A 523 7.68 8.04 29.03
C ILE A 523 7.39 7.74 30.50
N HIS A 524 8.22 6.90 31.13
CA HIS A 524 8.04 6.54 32.52
C HIS A 524 8.15 7.78 33.43
N LYS A 525 9.17 8.61 33.22
CA LYS A 525 9.38 9.86 33.96
C LYS A 525 8.17 10.79 33.85
N ALA A 526 7.64 11.00 32.64
CA ALA A 526 6.47 11.85 32.41
C ALA A 526 5.20 11.29 33.08
N ARG A 527 4.98 9.97 32.99
CA ARG A 527 3.83 9.32 33.64
C ARG A 527 3.92 9.37 35.15
N THR A 528 5.07 9.07 35.75
CA THR A 528 5.31 9.13 37.19
C THR A 528 5.14 10.55 37.72
N ALA A 529 5.60 11.57 36.98
CA ALA A 529 5.37 12.97 37.35
C ALA A 529 3.88 13.33 37.35
N ARG A 530 3.11 12.84 36.36
CA ARG A 530 1.65 13.03 36.26
C ARG A 530 0.89 12.27 37.34
N ASP A 531 1.31 11.05 37.69
CA ASP A 531 0.74 10.30 38.81
C ASP A 531 1.03 11.00 40.16
N GLY A 532 2.20 11.63 40.27
CA GLY A 532 2.57 12.47 41.41
C GLY A 532 1.79 13.79 41.53
N SER A 533 1.01 14.20 40.51
CA SER A 533 0.21 15.44 40.54
C SER A 533 -1.29 15.23 40.80
N ILE A 534 -1.71 14.00 41.15
CA ILE A 534 -3.09 13.69 41.52
C ILE A 534 -3.53 14.56 42.72
N ASN A 535 -4.77 15.07 42.69
CA ASN A 535 -5.31 15.92 43.76
C ASN A 535 -5.59 15.13 45.06
N GLY A 536 -5.68 15.85 46.19
CA GLY A 536 -6.00 15.24 47.49
C GLY A 536 -4.86 14.45 48.15
N GLN A 537 -3.62 14.59 47.67
CA GLN A 537 -2.45 13.99 48.29
C GLN A 537 -2.12 14.63 49.66
N ILE A 538 -1.49 13.84 50.52
CA ILE A 538 -0.89 14.33 51.77
C ILE A 538 0.18 15.37 51.39
N SER A 539 0.19 16.51 52.09
CA SER A 539 1.22 17.55 51.91
C SER A 539 2.63 16.94 52.07
N HIS A 540 3.54 17.27 51.15
CA HIS A 540 4.93 16.77 51.07
C HIS A 540 5.16 15.39 50.45
N ASN A 541 4.23 14.87 49.64
CA ASN A 541 4.53 13.69 48.83
C ASN A 541 5.51 14.07 47.69
N SER A 542 6.73 13.53 47.72
CA SER A 542 7.63 13.59 46.58
C SER A 542 7.37 12.39 45.67
N PRO A 543 7.23 12.58 44.35
CA PRO A 543 7.15 11.44 43.44
C PRO A 543 8.42 10.57 43.55
N PRO A 544 8.34 9.27 43.20
CA PRO A 544 9.50 8.40 43.15
C PRO A 544 10.67 9.03 42.37
N ASP A 545 11.90 8.78 42.82
CA ASP A 545 13.10 9.26 42.13
C ASP A 545 13.23 8.58 40.76
N THR A 546 13.04 9.38 39.71
CA THR A 546 13.16 8.98 38.30
C THR A 546 14.45 9.49 37.67
N SER A 547 15.46 9.88 38.47
CA SER A 547 16.78 10.24 37.97
C SER A 547 17.55 9.01 37.48
N LYS A 548 17.35 7.84 38.12
CA LYS A 548 17.98 6.57 37.75
C LYS A 548 16.92 5.51 37.52
N LEU A 549 16.90 4.95 36.32
CA LEU A 549 15.95 3.93 35.90
C LEU A 549 16.68 2.77 35.24
N VAL A 550 16.06 1.60 35.27
CA VAL A 550 16.42 0.43 34.49
C VAL A 550 15.28 0.12 33.54
N VAL A 551 15.57 0.11 32.24
CA VAL A 551 14.63 -0.25 31.17
C VAL A 551 14.93 -1.68 30.74
N VAL A 552 13.93 -2.55 30.79
CA VAL A 552 14.02 -3.96 30.40
C VAL A 552 13.21 -4.15 29.11
N LEU A 553 13.89 -4.52 28.02
CA LEU A 553 13.25 -4.74 26.71
C LEU A 553 12.96 -6.22 26.48
N GLY A 554 11.74 -6.54 26.03
CA GLY A 554 11.29 -7.93 25.82
C GLY A 554 10.50 -8.51 27.00
N GLY A 555 9.95 -7.65 27.86
CA GLY A 555 9.15 -8.06 29.02
C GLY A 555 9.99 -8.57 30.21
N PRO A 556 9.39 -9.36 31.13
CA PRO A 556 10.01 -9.68 32.42
C PRO A 556 11.35 -10.43 32.36
N LYS A 557 11.59 -11.21 31.30
CA LYS A 557 12.86 -11.93 31.03
C LYS A 557 13.75 -11.20 30.01
N GLY A 558 13.41 -9.95 29.72
CA GLY A 558 14.09 -9.12 28.75
C GLY A 558 15.49 -8.68 29.20
N THR A 559 16.15 -7.92 28.33
CA THR A 559 17.49 -7.39 28.59
C THR A 559 17.38 -6.06 29.34
N PRO A 560 18.02 -5.91 30.52
CA PRO A 560 18.02 -4.66 31.28
C PRO A 560 19.09 -3.68 30.77
N TYR A 561 18.74 -2.38 30.77
CA TYR A 561 19.59 -1.26 30.37
C TYR A 561 19.48 -0.13 31.39
N SER A 562 20.59 0.46 31.79
CA SER A 562 20.59 1.55 32.78
C SER A 562 20.45 2.91 32.12
N VAL A 563 19.58 3.77 32.66
CA VAL A 563 19.39 5.16 32.23
C VAL A 563 19.51 6.08 33.43
N ASN A 564 20.40 7.06 33.34
CA ASN A 564 20.65 8.06 34.39
C ASN A 564 20.49 9.47 33.83
N PHE A 565 19.41 10.17 34.18
CA PHE A 565 19.19 11.56 33.80
C PHE A 565 20.07 12.49 34.65
N THR A 566 21.10 13.07 34.05
CA THR A 566 22.00 14.02 34.72
C THR A 566 21.41 15.44 34.76
N SER A 567 20.48 15.73 33.85
CA SER A 567 19.72 16.99 33.75
C SER A 567 18.40 16.74 32.99
N ALA A 568 17.60 17.78 32.77
CA ALA A 568 16.36 17.67 31.98
C ALA A 568 16.62 17.38 30.48
N ASP A 569 17.81 17.76 29.99
CA ASP A 569 18.23 17.73 28.59
C ASP A 569 19.38 16.75 28.34
N THR A 570 19.77 15.93 29.31
CA THR A 570 20.86 14.95 29.14
C THR A 570 20.63 13.68 29.96
N ALA A 571 20.81 12.54 29.31
CA ALA A 571 20.82 11.21 29.91
C ALA A 571 22.16 10.51 29.68
N GLU A 572 22.63 9.73 30.65
CA GLU A 572 23.70 8.74 30.47
C GLU A 572 23.06 7.36 30.41
N VAL A 573 23.28 6.64 29.31
CA VAL A 573 22.65 5.35 29.04
C VAL A 573 23.75 4.29 28.85
N GLU A 574 23.55 3.12 29.44
CA GLU A 574 24.47 1.99 29.32
C GLU A 574 23.85 0.88 28.47
N VAL A 575 24.43 0.65 27.29
CA VAL A 575 24.08 -0.42 26.34
C VAL A 575 25.33 -1.23 26.06
N ASP A 576 25.24 -2.56 26.14
CA ASP A 576 26.33 -3.50 25.89
C ASP A 576 27.62 -3.19 26.70
N GLY A 577 27.44 -2.72 27.94
CA GLY A 577 28.54 -2.35 28.84
C GLY A 577 29.23 -1.02 28.50
N LYS A 578 28.72 -0.28 27.50
CA LYS A 578 29.25 1.04 27.10
C LYS A 578 28.30 2.15 27.56
N LYS A 579 28.84 3.07 28.36
CA LYS A 579 28.14 4.30 28.77
C LYS A 579 28.25 5.37 27.69
N THR A 580 27.10 5.89 27.29
CA THR A 580 26.96 6.93 26.27
C THR A 580 26.10 8.07 26.81
N LYS A 581 26.49 9.32 26.54
CA LYS A 581 25.66 10.49 26.84
C LYS A 581 24.72 10.75 25.66
N VAL A 582 23.45 10.97 25.96
CA VAL A 582 22.39 11.29 25.00
C VAL A 582 21.87 12.69 25.31
N ALA A 583 21.93 13.58 24.32
CA ALA A 583 21.29 14.88 24.39
C ALA A 583 19.78 14.73 24.14
N VAL A 584 18.95 15.19 25.07
CA VAL A 584 17.49 15.14 24.98
C VAL A 584 16.96 16.52 24.63
N GLY A 585 16.31 16.64 23.47
CA GLY A 585 15.76 17.89 22.97
C GLY A 585 14.33 17.73 22.45
N ASN A 586 13.52 18.78 22.62
CA ASN A 586 12.19 18.90 22.01
C ASN A 586 11.23 17.71 22.25
N VAL A 587 11.34 17.04 23.39
CA VAL A 587 10.40 15.98 23.78
C VAL A 587 9.24 16.62 24.55
N ASP A 588 8.22 17.06 23.82
CA ASP A 588 6.94 17.49 24.41
C ASP A 588 5.88 16.43 24.07
N TRP A 589 5.60 15.57 25.04
CA TRP A 589 4.70 14.44 24.88
C TRP A 589 3.50 14.57 25.82
N PRO A 590 2.29 14.81 25.28
CA PRO A 590 1.06 14.64 26.04
C PRO A 590 0.95 13.17 26.47
N VAL A 591 0.75 12.90 27.76
CA VAL A 591 0.84 11.56 28.35
C VAL A 591 -0.23 10.59 27.80
N GLU A 592 -1.29 11.12 27.22
CA GLU A 592 -2.36 10.42 26.51
C GLU A 592 -2.10 10.21 25.01
N SER A 593 -1.07 10.83 24.45
CA SER A 593 -0.73 10.71 23.03
C SER A 593 -0.14 9.33 22.73
N VAL A 594 -0.61 8.73 21.63
CA VAL A 594 -0.05 7.48 21.09
C VAL A 594 1.25 7.69 20.33
N LEU A 595 1.66 8.94 20.11
CA LEU A 595 2.89 9.28 19.42
C LEU A 595 3.70 10.25 20.27
N LEU A 596 4.95 9.87 20.55
CA LEU A 596 5.98 10.71 21.13
C LEU A 596 6.94 11.11 20.01
N GLN A 597 7.12 12.41 19.82
CA GLN A 597 8.11 12.96 18.88
C GLN A 597 9.13 13.74 19.67
N GLY A 598 10.39 13.64 19.24
CA GLY A 598 11.50 14.22 19.97
C GLY A 598 12.76 14.32 19.14
N THR A 599 13.80 14.86 19.77
CA THR A 599 15.14 14.90 19.22
C THR A 599 16.10 14.29 20.22
N LEU A 600 16.74 13.18 19.85
CA LEU A 600 17.84 12.58 20.63
C LEU A 600 19.12 12.69 19.81
N ASP A 601 20.19 13.23 20.41
CA ASP A 601 21.48 13.47 19.75
C ASP A 601 21.39 14.28 18.44
N GLY A 602 20.38 15.15 18.34
CA GLY A 602 20.11 15.96 17.14
C GLY A 602 19.24 15.28 16.08
N GLU A 603 18.94 13.99 16.23
CA GLU A 603 18.12 13.21 15.31
C GLU A 603 16.64 13.31 15.65
N LYS A 604 15.81 13.68 14.67
CA LYS A 604 14.35 13.76 14.83
C LYS A 604 13.73 12.38 14.66
N GLU A 605 13.07 11.91 15.69
CA GLU A 605 12.52 10.56 15.74
C GLU A 605 11.11 10.54 16.31
N ALA A 606 10.41 9.44 16.08
CA ALA A 606 9.09 9.19 16.63
C ALA A 606 9.02 7.80 17.26
N LEU A 607 8.36 7.71 18.42
CA LEU A 607 8.06 6.46 19.10
C LEU A 607 6.55 6.38 19.32
N GLN A 608 5.97 5.22 19.01
CA GLN A 608 4.56 4.94 19.21
C GLN A 608 4.34 4.32 20.60
N TYR A 609 3.38 4.84 21.35
CA TYR A 609 2.98 4.38 22.69
C TYR A 609 1.59 3.76 22.64
N PHE A 610 1.46 2.49 23.01
CA PHE A 610 0.20 1.75 22.91
C PHE A 610 -0.50 1.49 24.25
N GLY A 611 0.02 2.02 25.35
CA GLY A 611 -0.52 1.85 26.69
C GLY A 611 0.34 0.98 27.61
N GLY A 612 -0.24 0.56 28.73
CA GLY A 612 0.39 -0.38 29.66
C GLY A 612 0.52 -1.78 29.06
N SER A 613 1.55 -2.52 29.47
CA SER A 613 1.75 -3.89 28.98
C SER A 613 0.67 -4.85 29.46
N SER A 614 0.50 -5.95 28.73
CA SER A 614 -0.40 -7.04 29.12
C SER A 614 0.00 -7.74 30.43
N THR A 615 1.24 -7.56 30.89
CA THR A 615 1.75 -8.10 32.16
C THR A 615 1.34 -7.25 33.37
N GLY A 616 0.75 -6.07 33.14
CA GLY A 616 0.40 -5.11 34.19
C GLY A 616 1.55 -4.19 34.61
N GLU A 617 2.77 -4.45 34.13
CA GLU A 617 3.96 -3.63 34.40
C GLU A 617 4.60 -3.14 33.09
N GLY A 618 4.99 -1.87 33.01
CA GLY A 618 5.62 -1.32 31.81
C GLY A 618 4.63 -0.96 30.70
N TYR A 619 5.13 -0.90 29.46
CA TYR A 619 4.45 -0.31 28.31
C TYR A 619 4.63 -1.15 27.06
N GLU A 620 3.66 -1.05 26.14
CA GLU A 620 3.84 -1.51 24.76
C GLU A 620 4.22 -0.31 23.89
N VAL A 621 5.34 -0.40 23.18
CA VAL A 621 5.84 0.67 22.31
C VAL A 621 6.25 0.14 20.95
N ALA A 622 6.27 1.01 19.93
CA ALA A 622 6.96 0.73 18.68
C ALA A 622 7.94 1.84 18.29
N PHE A 623 9.11 1.43 17.79
CA PHE A 623 10.19 2.33 17.41
C PHE A 623 10.96 1.75 16.22
N MET A 624 11.12 2.51 15.14
CA MET A 624 11.84 2.11 13.93
C MET A 624 11.44 0.72 13.38
N GLY A 625 10.13 0.44 13.40
CA GLY A 625 9.58 -0.85 12.95
C GLY A 625 9.69 -2.01 13.95
N THR A 626 10.28 -1.82 15.14
CA THR A 626 10.23 -2.80 16.23
C THR A 626 9.02 -2.58 17.11
N TYR A 627 8.34 -3.66 17.52
CA TYR A 627 7.36 -3.65 18.59
C TYR A 627 7.99 -4.25 19.83
N GLN A 628 7.92 -3.56 20.96
CA GLN A 628 8.58 -3.95 22.19
C GLN A 628 7.66 -3.77 23.40
N THR A 629 7.61 -4.82 24.22
CA THR A 629 7.15 -4.69 25.60
C THR A 629 8.33 -4.22 26.44
N VAL A 630 8.20 -3.02 27.03
CA VAL A 630 9.26 -2.38 27.82
C VAL A 630 8.83 -2.25 29.27
N ILE A 631 9.64 -2.71 30.20
CA ILE A 631 9.42 -2.54 31.62
C ILE A 631 10.41 -1.50 32.15
N VAL A 632 9.94 -0.52 32.91
CA VAL A 632 10.79 0.54 33.45
C VAL A 632 10.67 0.54 34.97
N ARG A 633 11.80 0.40 35.65
CA ARG A 633 11.92 0.21 37.10
C ARG A 633 12.98 1.13 37.67
N THR A 634 12.89 1.42 38.96
CA THR A 634 14.04 1.89 39.75
C THR A 634 15.08 0.77 39.88
N PRO A 635 16.36 1.07 40.19
CA PRO A 635 17.37 0.05 40.42
C PRO A 635 16.98 -0.98 41.50
N HIS A 636 16.29 -0.52 42.55
CA HIS A 636 15.83 -1.40 43.63
C HIS A 636 14.69 -2.32 43.19
N GLU A 637 13.69 -1.80 42.46
CA GLU A 637 12.63 -2.64 41.87
C GLU A 637 13.20 -3.68 40.91
N GLN A 638 14.21 -3.31 40.11
CA GLN A 638 14.89 -4.26 39.23
C GLN A 638 15.62 -5.35 40.00
N GLU A 639 16.29 -5.02 41.10
CA GLU A 639 16.92 -6.01 41.98
C GLU A 639 15.89 -7.02 42.49
N LEU A 640 14.76 -6.53 43.00
CA LEU A 640 13.68 -7.35 43.53
C LEU A 640 12.97 -8.20 42.46
N SER A 641 12.91 -7.71 41.22
CA SER A 641 12.24 -8.41 40.10
C SER A 641 12.82 -9.80 39.81
N ARG A 642 14.07 -10.05 40.22
CA ARG A 642 14.74 -11.36 40.09
C ARG A 642 14.06 -12.45 40.92
N HIS A 643 13.24 -12.07 41.90
CA HIS A 643 12.47 -13.00 42.74
C HIS A 643 11.07 -13.31 42.18
N LEU A 644 10.65 -12.68 41.07
CA LEU A 644 9.38 -12.98 40.43
C LEU A 644 9.38 -14.39 39.82
N LEU A 645 8.25 -15.08 39.96
CA LEU A 645 8.07 -16.38 39.32
C LEU A 645 8.01 -16.21 37.79
N PRO A 646 8.55 -17.18 37.04
CA PRO A 646 8.44 -17.15 35.59
C PRO A 646 6.96 -17.28 35.16
N PRO A 647 6.55 -16.59 34.08
CA PRO A 647 5.21 -16.75 33.54
C PRO A 647 4.97 -18.20 33.09
N VAL A 648 3.78 -18.72 33.36
CA VAL A 648 3.36 -20.07 32.94
C VAL A 648 3.13 -20.05 31.43
N VAL A 649 3.96 -20.76 30.68
CA VAL A 649 3.77 -20.94 29.23
C VAL A 649 2.71 -22.01 29.01
N VAL A 650 1.58 -21.63 28.41
CA VAL A 650 0.53 -22.59 28.04
C VAL A 650 0.94 -23.27 26.74
N ASP A 651 1.14 -24.58 26.77
CA ASP A 651 1.48 -25.37 25.58
C ASP A 651 0.25 -25.53 24.66
N HIS A 652 0.41 -25.20 23.39
CA HIS A 652 -0.61 -25.31 22.34
C HIS A 652 -0.24 -26.28 21.21
N SER A 653 0.87 -27.01 21.36
CA SER A 653 1.42 -27.94 20.35
C SER A 653 0.44 -29.00 19.84
N ASN A 654 -0.57 -29.36 20.64
CA ASN A 654 -1.55 -30.40 20.31
C ASN A 654 -2.78 -29.86 19.55
N THR A 655 -2.74 -28.63 19.05
CA THR A 655 -3.88 -28.03 18.33
C THR A 655 -3.46 -27.37 17.03
N LEU A 656 -4.15 -27.69 15.94
CA LEU A 656 -4.12 -26.87 14.73
C LEU A 656 -5.10 -25.72 14.93
N ARG A 657 -4.58 -24.49 14.89
CA ARG A 657 -5.38 -23.27 14.99
C ARG A 657 -5.42 -22.56 13.64
N CYS A 658 -6.51 -21.86 13.38
CA CYS A 658 -6.69 -21.09 12.17
C CYS A 658 -5.69 -19.92 12.16
N PRO A 659 -4.72 -19.87 11.22
CA PRO A 659 -3.64 -18.88 11.29
C PRO A 659 -4.09 -17.48 10.91
N MET A 660 -5.26 -17.37 10.27
CA MET A 660 -5.84 -16.14 9.75
C MET A 660 -7.37 -16.21 9.83
N PRO A 661 -8.07 -15.07 9.97
CA PRO A 661 -9.52 -15.06 9.82
C PRO A 661 -9.91 -15.36 8.35
N GLY A 662 -10.82 -16.31 8.13
CA GLY A 662 -11.17 -16.72 6.76
C GLY A 662 -12.23 -17.81 6.69
N ALA A 663 -12.65 -18.13 5.46
CA ALA A 663 -13.58 -19.22 5.17
C ALA A 663 -12.81 -20.53 4.92
N VAL A 664 -13.25 -21.63 5.54
CA VAL A 664 -12.70 -22.96 5.29
C VAL A 664 -13.20 -23.44 3.93
N ILE A 665 -12.29 -23.61 2.97
CA ILE A 665 -12.62 -24.11 1.63
C ILE A 665 -12.73 -25.63 1.64
N SER A 666 -11.79 -26.30 2.31
CA SER A 666 -11.79 -27.75 2.41
C SER A 666 -11.08 -28.23 3.66
N VAL A 667 -11.46 -29.42 4.11
CA VAL A 667 -10.75 -30.19 5.13
C VAL A 667 -10.34 -31.50 4.48
N ALA A 668 -9.04 -31.77 4.44
CA ALA A 668 -8.45 -32.89 3.69
C ALA A 668 -8.24 -34.16 4.54
N VAL A 669 -8.52 -34.08 5.85
CA VAL A 669 -8.30 -35.17 6.81
C VAL A 669 -9.56 -35.47 7.63
N LYS A 670 -9.59 -36.66 8.23
CA LYS A 670 -10.69 -37.13 9.08
C LYS A 670 -10.21 -37.38 10.51
N GLU A 671 -11.15 -37.40 11.46
CA GLU A 671 -10.88 -37.85 12.82
C GLU A 671 -10.33 -39.29 12.82
N GLY A 672 -9.34 -39.55 13.68
CA GLY A 672 -8.61 -40.83 13.76
C GLY A 672 -7.56 -41.04 12.66
N GLN A 673 -7.40 -40.12 11.71
CA GLN A 673 -6.42 -40.26 10.63
C GLN A 673 -5.01 -39.90 11.12
N THR A 674 -4.03 -40.78 10.83
CA THR A 674 -2.60 -40.45 10.96
C THR A 674 -2.20 -39.52 9.82
N VAL A 675 -1.55 -38.42 10.16
CA VAL A 675 -1.00 -37.44 9.21
C VAL A 675 0.52 -37.43 9.31
N GLU A 676 1.19 -37.28 8.18
CA GLU A 676 2.65 -37.13 8.10
C GLU A 676 3.05 -35.65 8.04
N GLU A 677 4.29 -35.34 8.41
CA GLU A 677 4.84 -33.97 8.31
C GLU A 677 4.69 -33.42 6.89
N GLY A 678 4.20 -32.18 6.77
CA GLY A 678 3.95 -31.51 5.50
C GLY A 678 2.67 -31.96 4.77
N GLN A 679 1.94 -32.96 5.27
CA GLN A 679 0.66 -33.38 4.69
C GLN A 679 -0.39 -32.27 4.85
N GLN A 680 -1.16 -32.03 3.78
CA GLN A 680 -2.26 -31.06 3.79
C GLN A 680 -3.38 -31.49 4.75
N LEU A 681 -3.82 -30.54 5.58
CA LEU A 681 -4.86 -30.73 6.59
C LEU A 681 -6.15 -29.99 6.20
N ALA A 682 -6.06 -28.71 5.86
CA ALA A 682 -7.19 -27.88 5.48
C ALA A 682 -6.77 -26.75 4.54
N VAL A 683 -7.72 -26.17 3.82
CA VAL A 683 -7.51 -24.97 3.01
C VAL A 683 -8.43 -23.87 3.53
N VAL A 684 -7.85 -22.71 3.86
CA VAL A 684 -8.58 -21.52 4.31
C VAL A 684 -8.39 -20.41 3.27
N GLU A 685 -9.46 -19.71 2.93
CA GLU A 685 -9.44 -18.56 2.03
C GLU A 685 -9.86 -17.29 2.75
N ALA A 686 -9.09 -16.22 2.57
CA ALA A 686 -9.53 -14.86 2.83
C ALA A 686 -8.93 -13.91 1.81
N MET A 687 -9.63 -12.83 1.49
CA MET A 687 -9.14 -11.76 0.61
C MET A 687 -8.62 -12.29 -0.75
N LYS A 688 -9.31 -13.29 -1.32
CA LYS A 688 -8.95 -13.99 -2.57
C LYS A 688 -7.63 -14.77 -2.53
N MET A 689 -7.09 -15.02 -1.34
CA MET A 689 -5.88 -15.81 -1.12
C MET A 689 -6.23 -17.12 -0.41
N GLN A 690 -5.86 -18.24 -1.03
CA GLN A 690 -5.98 -19.57 -0.44
C GLN A 690 -4.68 -19.96 0.28
N ASN A 691 -4.81 -20.45 1.50
CA ASN A 691 -3.71 -20.94 2.33
C ASN A 691 -3.94 -22.40 2.68
N VAL A 692 -2.97 -23.23 2.29
CA VAL A 692 -2.97 -24.67 2.58
C VAL A 692 -2.29 -24.89 3.93
N LEU A 693 -3.06 -25.32 4.91
CA LEU A 693 -2.55 -25.70 6.24
C LEU A 693 -2.00 -27.11 6.17
N LYS A 694 -0.79 -27.30 6.71
CA LYS A 694 -0.06 -28.56 6.68
C LYS A 694 0.28 -29.03 8.10
N ALA A 695 0.44 -30.32 8.28
CA ALA A 695 0.91 -30.88 9.55
C ALA A 695 2.37 -30.48 9.80
N GLU A 696 2.66 -29.95 10.99
CA GLU A 696 4.03 -29.60 11.42
C GLU A 696 4.86 -30.81 11.80
N ALA A 697 4.21 -31.92 12.15
CA ALA A 697 4.85 -33.18 12.49
C ALA A 697 3.88 -34.34 12.27
N ARG A 698 4.40 -35.57 12.25
CA ARG A 698 3.56 -36.76 12.28
C ARG A 698 2.71 -36.81 13.55
N ALA A 699 1.40 -36.94 13.39
CA ALA A 699 0.42 -36.96 14.49
C ALA A 699 -0.85 -37.73 14.12
N VAL A 700 -1.68 -38.07 15.10
CA VAL A 700 -3.03 -38.62 14.90
C VAL A 700 -4.05 -37.52 15.18
N VAL A 701 -4.96 -37.31 14.23
CA VAL A 701 -6.03 -36.31 14.37
C VAL A 701 -7.05 -36.83 15.39
N LYS A 702 -7.13 -36.19 16.55
CA LYS A 702 -8.08 -36.54 17.61
C LYS A 702 -9.50 -36.05 17.30
N SER A 703 -9.62 -34.79 16.88
CA SER A 703 -10.92 -34.22 16.50
C SER A 703 -10.78 -33.12 15.45
N VAL A 704 -11.80 -32.98 14.60
CA VAL A 704 -11.91 -31.92 13.59
C VAL A 704 -13.08 -31.02 13.98
N LYS A 705 -12.80 -29.75 14.28
CA LYS A 705 -13.77 -28.77 14.82
C LYS A 705 -14.31 -27.79 13.80
N CYS A 706 -14.06 -28.02 12.52
CA CYS A 706 -14.52 -27.15 11.43
C CYS A 706 -14.93 -27.96 10.20
N LYS A 707 -15.75 -27.38 9.34
CA LYS A 707 -16.19 -27.96 8.06
C LYS A 707 -16.06 -26.92 6.93
N ALA A 708 -16.08 -27.41 5.68
CA ALA A 708 -16.10 -26.53 4.51
C ALA A 708 -17.30 -25.56 4.57
N GLY A 709 -17.03 -24.29 4.29
CA GLY A 709 -17.99 -23.18 4.40
C GLY A 709 -17.98 -22.45 5.75
N ASP A 710 -17.36 -23.01 6.80
CA ASP A 710 -17.26 -22.32 8.08
C ASP A 710 -16.38 -21.07 7.98
N VAL A 711 -16.73 -20.01 8.71
CA VAL A 711 -15.93 -18.79 8.83
C VAL A 711 -15.29 -18.74 10.20
N LEU A 712 -13.96 -18.74 10.26
CA LEU A 712 -13.18 -18.82 11.50
C LEU A 712 -12.45 -17.51 11.78
N LYS A 713 -12.23 -17.23 13.07
CA LYS A 713 -11.34 -16.17 13.55
C LYS A 713 -9.91 -16.69 13.66
N VAL A 714 -8.94 -15.78 13.74
CA VAL A 714 -7.55 -16.12 14.08
C VAL A 714 -7.50 -16.90 15.39
N ASP A 715 -6.60 -17.87 15.45
CA ASP A 715 -6.33 -18.76 16.59
C ASP A 715 -7.50 -19.66 17.04
N ALA A 716 -8.62 -19.67 16.30
CA ALA A 716 -9.72 -20.62 16.49
C ALA A 716 -9.23 -22.06 16.25
N VAL A 717 -9.53 -22.96 17.18
CA VAL A 717 -9.09 -24.36 17.09
C VAL A 717 -9.82 -25.06 15.95
N MET A 718 -9.07 -25.49 14.92
CA MET A 718 -9.58 -26.22 13.76
C MET A 718 -9.51 -27.72 13.97
N MET A 719 -8.42 -28.21 14.58
CA MET A 719 -8.20 -29.62 14.86
C MET A 719 -7.45 -29.78 16.18
N GLU A 720 -7.69 -30.89 16.86
CA GLU A 720 -6.85 -31.35 17.96
C GLU A 720 -6.09 -32.60 17.51
N PHE A 721 -4.84 -32.71 17.93
CA PHE A 721 -4.03 -33.90 17.79
C PHE A 721 -3.96 -34.66 19.12
N GLU A 722 -3.76 -35.97 19.05
CA GLU A 722 -3.45 -36.74 20.25
C GLU A 722 -2.13 -36.25 20.88
N LYS A 723 -2.12 -36.15 22.20
CA LYS A 723 -0.89 -35.82 22.93
C LYS A 723 0.13 -36.93 22.65
N LYS A 724 1.33 -36.56 22.21
CA LYS A 724 2.48 -37.48 22.32
C LYS A 724 2.69 -37.74 23.81
N GLU A 725 2.57 -39.01 24.21
CA GLU A 725 2.99 -39.47 25.54
C GLU A 725 4.50 -39.29 25.74
#